data_AF-A0A956AUS9-F1
#
_entry.id   AF-A0A956AUS9-F1
#
_cell.length_a   1.000
_cell.length_b   1.000
_cell.length_c   1.000
_cell.angle_alpha   90.00
_cell.angle_beta   90.00
_cell.angle_gamma   90.00
#
_symmetry.space_group_name_H-M   'P 1'
#
loop_
_entity.id
_entity.type
_entity.pdbx_description
1 polymer ?
#
loop_
_entity_poly.entity_id
_entity_poly.type
_entity_poly.pdbx_seq_one_letter_code
_entity_poly.pdbx_strand_id
1 'polypeptide(L)'
;MTARPSAFDAIAAQLRRIRRRLRLRAGLAGAGWTLAIVAGLALPGLLAFSVGLPVAWGVLVVLMAGLVALYRTVWRPWRLARADETVAAHVEAAEPMLRDGLLASVQFGREWPTPGRGSKEMAALLAEKVAGQLDALDPSTIGPLAPLRPGWLATAAVAAVWVIAGFVLGEPLSRGWAALTFADDAAGPRETGPLVGDLTLTLNFPPHTHREARVVPNSTGDLEVPKGTRVQLSAVTLSPAREVSLVFGEAAMPLRLSEGRDVTGEFVVSAPTVWRFAMTDAKGHALREGVERRLRIEPDQPPTVTLQYPDQDLELDDLRAVPVAFEARDDFGLSEVAVVIALAADPEHPERIVREGVKGARFADDDTVDLSVINAKPGDRLLLFVEALDNNGVDGPQRGVSATRTITVFSPQAAHFELTERLRRTVEVLLDALADRLELVWRGVEAPPLSKRLADVRVSTREAAAALEGVVDAMADDPLTPDEVRLALTGRLGALEEATEAEKALVEPAGAALDAGEDAVIRAASRANDAVVEQLEQAIILVEAMVARLALEDMAAMAEELKAAREELRALIEAYRKDPNNEALKGRIMRDIERLRARMREMQARMAQLRQKLPEEFLNLDGLKQDDVAKGLDSTQKQLDDLEKMLDEGRIDEALAALDEMEQSLNELSASLDKDMQDLQDETNPEMQRAISELMDQTRELMKRQEKLSADTQQLAEARDAAQQKAMEQEFAEQMKAIEENAAAMQRTIERMAAEDKPMMAEEDVE
;
A
#
# COMPACT_ATOMS: atom_id res chain seq x y z
N MET A 1 -29.05 -62.33 -72.18
CA MET A 1 -29.58 -61.53 -71.06
C MET A 1 -31.10 -61.51 -71.18
N THR A 2 -31.85 -61.85 -70.15
CA THR A 2 -33.32 -61.69 -70.13
C THR A 2 -33.66 -60.23 -69.84
N ALA A 3 -34.38 -59.56 -70.74
CA ALA A 3 -34.78 -58.15 -70.55
C ALA A 3 -35.75 -57.98 -69.36
N ARG A 4 -35.84 -56.76 -68.80
CA ARG A 4 -36.94 -56.41 -67.88
C ARG A 4 -38.28 -56.48 -68.62
N PRO A 5 -39.34 -57.08 -68.05
CA PRO A 5 -40.69 -57.01 -68.59
C PRO A 5 -41.23 -55.57 -68.56
N SER A 6 -41.94 -55.18 -69.62
CA SER A 6 -42.57 -53.86 -69.75
C SER A 6 -43.58 -53.53 -68.65
N ALA A 7 -44.13 -54.53 -67.97
CA ALA A 7 -45.06 -54.37 -66.84
C ALA A 7 -44.47 -53.49 -65.70
N PHE A 8 -43.16 -53.60 -65.42
CA PHE A 8 -42.51 -52.79 -64.39
C PHE A 8 -42.42 -51.30 -64.80
N ASP A 9 -42.13 -51.03 -66.08
CA ASP A 9 -42.10 -49.67 -66.61
C ASP A 9 -43.51 -49.05 -66.69
N ALA A 10 -44.54 -49.87 -66.94
CA ALA A 10 -45.95 -49.48 -66.87
C ALA A 10 -46.37 -49.06 -65.45
N ILE A 11 -46.08 -49.90 -64.43
CA ILE A 11 -46.29 -49.57 -63.01
C ILE A 11 -45.55 -48.27 -62.65
N ALA A 12 -44.29 -48.13 -63.03
CA ALA A 12 -43.51 -46.92 -62.79
C ALA A 12 -44.09 -45.69 -63.52
N ALA A 13 -44.68 -45.84 -64.72
CA ALA A 13 -45.36 -44.76 -65.43
C ALA A 13 -46.66 -44.33 -64.74
N GLN A 14 -47.48 -45.28 -64.26
CA GLN A 14 -48.70 -44.98 -63.52
C GLN A 14 -48.41 -44.34 -62.14
N LEU A 15 -47.46 -44.88 -61.37
CA LEU A 15 -47.04 -44.29 -60.09
C LEU A 15 -46.53 -42.84 -60.26
N ARG A 16 -45.86 -42.52 -61.38
CA ARG A 16 -45.49 -41.13 -61.71
C ARG A 16 -46.71 -40.24 -61.99
N ARG A 17 -47.78 -40.74 -62.64
CA ARG A 17 -49.05 -40.01 -62.83
C ARG A 17 -49.77 -39.76 -61.49
N ILE A 18 -49.88 -40.77 -60.64
CA ILE A 18 -50.49 -40.69 -59.30
C ILE A 18 -49.72 -39.69 -58.43
N ARG A 19 -48.38 -39.80 -58.38
CA ARG A 19 -47.49 -38.87 -57.65
C ARG A 19 -47.65 -37.42 -58.07
N ARG A 20 -47.83 -37.14 -59.37
CA ARG A 20 -48.09 -35.77 -59.87
C ARG A 20 -49.42 -35.23 -59.35
N ARG A 21 -50.50 -36.03 -59.35
CA ARG A 21 -51.82 -35.64 -58.80
C ARG A 21 -51.78 -35.42 -57.29
N LEU A 22 -51.13 -36.31 -56.53
CA LEU A 22 -50.98 -36.18 -55.07
C LEU A 22 -50.20 -34.93 -54.68
N ARG A 23 -49.09 -34.63 -55.36
CA ARG A 23 -48.31 -33.39 -55.14
C ARG A 23 -49.12 -32.12 -55.46
N LEU A 24 -49.90 -32.12 -56.54
CA LEU A 24 -50.78 -30.98 -56.89
C LEU A 24 -51.87 -30.76 -55.83
N ARG A 25 -52.56 -31.83 -55.38
CA ARG A 25 -53.56 -31.74 -54.30
C ARG A 25 -52.93 -31.26 -52.98
N ALA A 26 -51.75 -31.74 -52.61
CA ALA A 26 -51.02 -31.26 -51.42
C ALA A 26 -50.62 -29.78 -51.53
N GLY A 27 -50.12 -29.35 -52.70
CA GLY A 27 -49.79 -27.94 -52.97
C GLY A 27 -50.99 -27.01 -52.84
N LEU A 28 -52.16 -27.41 -53.35
CA LEU A 28 -53.42 -26.64 -53.22
C LEU A 28 -53.95 -26.58 -51.78
N ALA A 29 -53.68 -27.59 -50.94
CA ALA A 29 -53.99 -27.55 -49.51
C ALA A 29 -53.02 -26.62 -48.75
N GLY A 30 -51.73 -26.65 -49.11
CA GLY A 30 -50.71 -25.78 -48.53
C GLY A 30 -50.88 -24.31 -48.88
N ALA A 31 -51.25 -24.01 -50.13
CA ALA A 31 -51.50 -22.66 -50.62
C ALA A 31 -52.55 -21.90 -49.79
N GLY A 32 -53.66 -22.57 -49.43
CA GLY A 32 -54.67 -22.01 -48.54
C GLY A 32 -54.09 -21.68 -47.16
N TRP A 33 -53.41 -22.63 -46.51
CA TRP A 33 -52.78 -22.38 -45.20
C TRP A 33 -51.73 -21.27 -45.22
N THR A 34 -50.89 -21.18 -46.26
CA THR A 34 -49.92 -20.07 -46.38
C THR A 34 -50.61 -18.72 -46.58
N LEU A 35 -51.68 -18.66 -47.39
CA LEU A 35 -52.44 -17.44 -47.61
C LEU A 35 -53.15 -16.98 -46.32
N ALA A 36 -53.73 -17.90 -45.55
CA ALA A 36 -54.38 -17.60 -44.27
C ALA A 36 -53.39 -17.03 -43.25
N ILE A 37 -52.17 -17.59 -43.15
CA ILE A 37 -51.15 -17.15 -42.19
C ILE A 37 -50.58 -15.79 -42.59
N VAL A 38 -50.25 -15.57 -43.87
CA VAL A 38 -49.73 -14.28 -44.35
C VAL A 38 -50.77 -13.17 -44.20
N ALA A 39 -52.02 -13.41 -44.61
CA ALA A 39 -53.10 -12.43 -44.43
C ALA A 39 -53.40 -12.18 -42.93
N GLY A 40 -53.39 -13.22 -42.09
CA GLY A 40 -53.65 -13.10 -40.65
C GLY A 40 -52.60 -12.25 -39.91
N LEU A 41 -51.33 -12.30 -40.32
CA LEU A 41 -50.24 -11.54 -39.71
C LEU A 41 -50.04 -10.14 -40.31
N ALA A 42 -50.50 -9.90 -41.54
CA ALA A 42 -50.45 -8.56 -42.14
C ALA A 42 -51.38 -7.55 -41.43
N LEU A 43 -52.49 -7.99 -40.82
CA LEU A 43 -53.41 -7.12 -40.09
C LEU A 43 -52.78 -6.45 -38.85
N PRO A 44 -52.17 -7.19 -37.89
CA PRO A 44 -51.45 -6.56 -36.78
C PRO A 44 -50.20 -5.79 -37.24
N GLY A 45 -49.61 -6.14 -38.39
CA GLY A 45 -48.53 -5.36 -39.00
C GLY A 45 -48.96 -3.94 -39.39
N LEU A 46 -50.10 -3.81 -40.08
CA LEU A 46 -50.70 -2.50 -40.41
C LEU A 46 -51.09 -1.70 -39.17
N LEU A 47 -51.64 -2.36 -38.14
CA LEU A 47 -52.01 -1.71 -36.89
C LEU A 47 -50.78 -1.23 -36.11
N ALA A 48 -49.70 -2.03 -36.04
CA ALA A 48 -48.44 -1.62 -35.45
C ALA A 48 -47.81 -0.42 -36.18
N PHE A 49 -47.93 -0.37 -37.52
CA PHE A 49 -47.52 0.80 -38.31
C PHE A 49 -48.27 2.07 -37.87
N SER A 50 -49.59 1.98 -37.65
CA SER A 50 -50.42 3.13 -37.24
C SER A 50 -50.06 3.74 -35.87
N VAL A 51 -49.15 3.11 -35.11
CA VAL A 51 -48.62 3.56 -33.81
C VAL A 51 -47.09 3.76 -33.84
N GLY A 52 -46.47 3.77 -35.03
CA GLY A 52 -45.05 4.14 -35.21
C GLY A 52 -44.00 3.10 -34.79
N LEU A 53 -44.37 1.82 -34.69
CA LEU A 53 -43.41 0.74 -34.35
C LEU A 53 -42.45 0.43 -35.52
N PRO A 54 -41.18 0.04 -35.24
CA PRO A 54 -40.15 -0.08 -36.26
C PRO A 54 -40.41 -1.19 -37.29
N VAL A 55 -40.52 -0.78 -38.56
CA VAL A 55 -40.97 -1.58 -39.72
C VAL A 55 -40.28 -2.94 -39.85
N ALA A 56 -38.97 -3.00 -39.60
CA ALA A 56 -38.15 -4.20 -39.82
C ALA A 56 -38.65 -5.43 -39.05
N TRP A 57 -39.06 -5.28 -37.79
CA TRP A 57 -39.46 -6.41 -36.95
C TRP A 57 -40.81 -7.01 -37.37
N GLY A 58 -41.78 -6.17 -37.74
CA GLY A 58 -43.08 -6.64 -38.23
C GLY A 58 -42.95 -7.44 -39.53
N VAL A 59 -42.20 -6.91 -40.50
CA VAL A 59 -41.95 -7.59 -41.78
C VAL A 59 -41.19 -8.90 -41.59
N LEU A 60 -40.18 -8.93 -40.70
CA LEU A 60 -39.41 -10.14 -40.38
C LEU A 60 -40.30 -11.26 -39.81
N VAL A 61 -41.21 -10.94 -38.89
CA VAL A 61 -42.13 -11.93 -38.29
C VAL A 61 -43.10 -12.50 -39.33
N VAL A 62 -43.69 -11.66 -40.19
CA VAL A 62 -44.57 -12.11 -41.28
C VAL A 62 -43.83 -13.03 -42.26
N LEU A 63 -42.62 -12.65 -42.67
CA LEU A 63 -41.77 -13.46 -43.56
C LEU A 63 -41.40 -14.81 -42.93
N MET A 64 -40.92 -14.82 -41.68
CA MET A 64 -40.53 -16.04 -40.97
C MET A 64 -41.71 -17.01 -40.79
N ALA A 65 -42.88 -16.50 -40.38
CA ALA A 65 -44.09 -17.31 -40.25
C ALA A 65 -44.57 -17.89 -41.60
N GLY A 66 -44.53 -17.07 -42.67
CA GLY A 66 -44.81 -17.54 -44.03
C GLY A 66 -43.86 -18.64 -44.50
N LEU A 67 -42.57 -18.53 -44.18
CA LEU A 67 -41.53 -19.49 -44.55
C LEU A 67 -41.67 -20.82 -43.79
N VAL A 68 -42.00 -20.77 -42.48
CA VAL A 68 -42.34 -21.95 -41.68
C VAL A 68 -43.63 -22.63 -42.18
N ALA A 69 -44.66 -21.85 -42.55
CA ALA A 69 -45.89 -22.36 -43.13
C ALA A 69 -45.63 -23.09 -44.46
N LEU A 70 -44.87 -22.45 -45.37
CA LEU A 70 -44.48 -23.01 -46.66
C LEU A 70 -43.67 -24.32 -46.51
N TYR A 71 -42.73 -24.36 -45.56
CA TYR A 71 -41.98 -25.57 -45.26
C TYR A 71 -42.88 -26.72 -44.76
N ARG A 72 -43.77 -26.42 -43.80
CA ARG A 72 -44.63 -27.44 -43.17
C ARG A 72 -45.71 -27.98 -44.12
N THR A 73 -46.28 -27.15 -44.98
CA THR A 73 -47.45 -27.52 -45.81
C THR A 73 -47.13 -27.86 -47.26
N VAL A 74 -46.05 -27.32 -47.84
CA VAL A 74 -45.65 -27.60 -49.24
C VAL A 74 -44.38 -28.46 -49.30
N TRP A 75 -43.29 -28.03 -48.64
CA TRP A 75 -42.00 -28.71 -48.76
C TRP A 75 -42.00 -30.12 -48.14
N ARG A 76 -42.54 -30.27 -46.92
CA ARG A 76 -42.60 -31.55 -46.20
C ARG A 76 -43.34 -32.66 -46.99
N PRO A 77 -44.60 -32.47 -47.46
CA PRO A 77 -45.26 -33.52 -48.25
C PRO A 77 -44.61 -33.73 -49.63
N TRP A 78 -44.04 -32.70 -50.26
CA TRP A 78 -43.32 -32.85 -51.52
C TRP A 78 -42.06 -33.72 -51.37
N ARG A 79 -41.33 -33.58 -50.25
CA ARG A 79 -40.18 -34.43 -49.89
C ARG A 79 -40.59 -35.88 -49.58
N LEU A 80 -41.70 -36.08 -48.88
CA LEU A 80 -42.22 -37.43 -48.54
C LEU A 80 -42.72 -38.19 -49.78
N ALA A 81 -43.38 -37.50 -50.71
CA ALA A 81 -43.83 -38.04 -52.00
C ALA A 81 -42.69 -38.13 -53.04
N ARG A 82 -41.43 -38.36 -52.63
CA ARG A 82 -40.26 -38.49 -53.52
C ARG A 82 -39.85 -39.94 -53.79
N ALA A 83 -39.99 -40.83 -52.82
CA ALA A 83 -39.76 -42.26 -53.01
C ALA A 83 -40.92 -42.93 -53.77
N ASP A 84 -40.62 -44.05 -54.43
CA ASP A 84 -41.61 -44.84 -55.16
C ASP A 84 -42.34 -45.79 -54.20
N GLU A 85 -41.63 -46.38 -53.23
CA GLU A 85 -42.19 -47.22 -52.18
C GLU A 85 -43.27 -46.51 -51.34
N THR A 86 -43.05 -45.24 -50.95
CA THR A 86 -44.02 -44.49 -50.12
C THR A 86 -45.30 -44.12 -50.88
N VAL A 87 -45.23 -44.03 -52.22
CA VAL A 87 -46.43 -43.83 -53.05
C VAL A 87 -47.14 -45.16 -53.29
N ALA A 88 -46.41 -46.27 -53.47
CA ALA A 88 -47.00 -47.61 -53.58
C ALA A 88 -47.79 -47.99 -52.32
N ALA A 89 -47.17 -47.91 -51.13
CA ALA A 89 -47.82 -48.22 -49.87
C ALA A 89 -49.05 -47.33 -49.56
N HIS A 90 -49.04 -46.07 -50.01
CA HIS A 90 -50.20 -45.19 -49.86
C HIS A 90 -51.35 -45.52 -50.82
N VAL A 91 -51.07 -46.13 -51.97
CA VAL A 91 -52.08 -46.66 -52.90
C VAL A 91 -52.65 -47.98 -52.37
N GLU A 92 -51.82 -48.88 -51.86
CA GLU A 92 -52.27 -50.15 -51.25
C GLU A 92 -53.10 -49.92 -49.98
N ALA A 93 -52.74 -48.94 -49.16
CA ALA A 93 -53.54 -48.53 -47.99
C ALA A 93 -54.92 -47.93 -48.37
N ALA A 94 -55.10 -47.49 -49.61
CA ALA A 94 -56.41 -47.08 -50.14
C ALA A 94 -57.17 -48.23 -50.81
N GLU A 95 -56.46 -49.25 -51.32
CA GLU A 95 -57.01 -50.37 -52.10
C GLU A 95 -56.46 -51.73 -51.63
N PRO A 96 -57.07 -52.33 -50.58
CA PRO A 96 -56.62 -53.60 -49.98
C PRO A 96 -56.59 -54.81 -50.92
N MET A 97 -57.21 -54.73 -52.11
CA MET A 97 -57.16 -55.80 -53.11
C MET A 97 -55.76 -56.03 -53.71
N LEU A 98 -54.82 -55.08 -53.57
CA LEU A 98 -53.46 -55.19 -54.07
C LEU A 98 -52.54 -56.09 -53.22
N ARG A 99 -52.89 -56.34 -51.95
CA ARG A 99 -52.23 -57.31 -51.04
C ARG A 99 -50.69 -57.30 -51.07
N ASP A 100 -50.11 -56.15 -50.77
CA ASP A 100 -48.64 -55.87 -50.75
C ASP A 100 -47.90 -56.11 -52.10
N GLY A 101 -48.64 -56.47 -53.16
CA GLY A 101 -48.10 -56.81 -54.46
C GLY A 101 -47.58 -55.61 -55.25
N LEU A 102 -48.08 -54.39 -55.00
CA LEU A 102 -47.60 -53.17 -55.65
C LEU A 102 -46.29 -52.70 -55.02
N LEU A 103 -46.17 -52.70 -53.69
CA LEU A 103 -44.91 -52.42 -53.02
C LEU A 103 -43.84 -53.46 -53.37
N ALA A 104 -44.19 -54.75 -53.36
CA ALA A 104 -43.29 -55.81 -53.81
C ALA A 104 -42.88 -55.66 -55.28
N SER A 105 -43.81 -55.32 -56.18
CA SER A 105 -43.49 -55.08 -57.61
C SER A 105 -42.59 -53.86 -57.81
N VAL A 106 -42.72 -52.80 -57.01
CA VAL A 106 -41.80 -51.65 -57.04
C VAL A 106 -40.40 -52.05 -56.55
N GLN A 107 -40.31 -52.87 -55.50
CA GLN A 107 -39.04 -53.38 -54.98
C GLN A 107 -38.34 -54.31 -56.00
N PHE A 108 -39.02 -55.30 -56.57
CA PHE A 108 -38.47 -56.17 -57.63
C PHE A 108 -38.18 -55.40 -58.94
N GLY A 109 -38.94 -54.35 -59.22
CA GLY A 109 -38.65 -53.43 -60.32
C GLY A 109 -37.31 -52.72 -60.13
N ARG A 110 -36.92 -52.44 -58.87
CA ARG A 110 -35.65 -51.81 -58.49
C ARG A 110 -34.49 -52.82 -58.46
N GLU A 111 -34.65 -53.91 -57.70
CA GLU A 111 -33.67 -55.00 -57.57
C GLU A 111 -34.16 -56.28 -58.27
N TRP A 112 -33.54 -56.60 -59.41
CA TRP A 112 -33.98 -57.73 -60.24
C TRP A 112 -33.54 -59.08 -59.64
N PRO A 113 -34.45 -60.06 -59.43
CA PRO A 113 -34.12 -61.32 -58.76
C PRO A 113 -32.96 -62.08 -59.44
N THR A 114 -31.96 -62.46 -58.64
CA THR A 114 -30.84 -63.31 -59.07
C THR A 114 -31.15 -64.80 -58.86
N PRO A 115 -30.57 -65.71 -59.67
CA PRO A 115 -30.73 -67.15 -59.48
C PRO A 115 -30.35 -67.56 -58.05
N GLY A 116 -31.26 -68.26 -57.35
CA GLY A 116 -31.08 -68.67 -55.95
C GLY A 116 -31.73 -67.76 -54.90
N ARG A 117 -32.22 -66.55 -55.25
CA ARG A 117 -33.00 -65.68 -54.33
C ARG A 117 -34.48 -65.51 -54.69
N GLY A 118 -34.93 -66.01 -55.84
CA GLY A 118 -36.34 -66.04 -56.23
C GLY A 118 -36.53 -66.39 -57.71
N SER A 119 -37.74 -66.83 -58.10
CA SER A 119 -38.04 -67.01 -59.51
C SER A 119 -38.31 -65.67 -60.19
N LYS A 120 -37.54 -65.37 -61.23
CA LYS A 120 -37.76 -64.20 -62.11
C LYS A 120 -39.12 -64.25 -62.79
N GLU A 121 -39.65 -65.44 -63.07
CA GLU A 121 -40.93 -65.64 -63.72
C GLU A 121 -42.08 -65.31 -62.77
N MET A 122 -41.99 -65.68 -61.49
CA MET A 122 -42.96 -65.25 -60.47
C MET A 122 -42.94 -63.72 -60.29
N ALA A 123 -41.76 -63.09 -60.27
CA ALA A 123 -41.68 -61.63 -60.18
C ALA A 123 -42.28 -60.93 -61.40
N ALA A 124 -42.06 -61.47 -62.61
CA ALA A 124 -42.66 -60.98 -63.84
C ALA A 124 -44.20 -61.13 -63.85
N LEU A 125 -44.72 -62.31 -63.52
CA LEU A 125 -46.16 -62.59 -63.46
C LEU A 125 -46.86 -61.79 -62.36
N LEU A 126 -46.21 -61.55 -61.21
CA LEU A 126 -46.73 -60.67 -60.17
C LEU A 126 -46.86 -59.24 -60.69
N ALA A 127 -45.81 -58.69 -61.31
CA ALA A 127 -45.85 -57.34 -61.85
C ALA A 127 -46.83 -57.18 -63.03
N GLU A 128 -47.00 -58.19 -63.88
CA GLU A 128 -47.98 -58.17 -64.97
C GLU A 128 -49.42 -58.18 -64.41
N LYS A 129 -49.70 -59.04 -63.43
CA LYS A 129 -50.99 -59.06 -62.72
C LYS A 129 -51.27 -57.73 -62.00
N VAL A 130 -50.28 -57.20 -61.29
CA VAL A 130 -50.39 -55.93 -60.56
C VAL A 130 -50.55 -54.76 -61.52
N ALA A 131 -49.85 -54.74 -62.66
CA ALA A 131 -50.04 -53.73 -63.70
C ALA A 131 -51.48 -53.74 -64.24
N GLY A 132 -52.04 -54.92 -64.53
CA GLY A 132 -53.45 -55.05 -64.96
C GLY A 132 -54.44 -54.58 -63.90
N GLN A 133 -54.18 -54.85 -62.61
CA GLN A 133 -55.00 -54.33 -61.50
C GLN A 133 -54.85 -52.80 -61.32
N LEU A 134 -53.68 -52.23 -61.64
CA LEU A 134 -53.38 -50.80 -61.51
C LEU A 134 -53.86 -49.97 -62.73
N ASP A 135 -54.00 -50.58 -63.92
CA ASP A 135 -54.71 -49.99 -65.07
C ASP A 135 -56.24 -50.00 -64.89
N ALA A 136 -56.79 -50.94 -64.10
CA ALA A 136 -58.22 -50.95 -63.75
C ALA A 136 -58.61 -49.93 -62.65
N LEU A 137 -57.63 -49.33 -61.96
CA LEU A 137 -57.87 -48.39 -60.86
C LEU A 137 -58.01 -46.94 -61.35
N ASP A 138 -59.20 -46.34 -61.20
CA ASP A 138 -59.39 -44.92 -61.45
C ASP A 138 -58.62 -44.08 -60.40
N PRO A 139 -57.62 -43.26 -60.78
CA PRO A 139 -56.84 -42.46 -59.84
C PRO A 139 -57.59 -41.25 -59.25
N SER A 140 -58.92 -41.33 -59.15
CA SER A 140 -59.81 -40.36 -58.53
C SER A 140 -60.11 -40.71 -57.07
N THR A 141 -60.26 -42.01 -56.75
CA THR A 141 -60.63 -42.57 -55.44
C THR A 141 -59.54 -42.41 -54.38
N ILE A 142 -58.27 -42.42 -54.80
CA ILE A 142 -57.10 -42.27 -53.93
C ILE A 142 -57.18 -40.92 -53.19
N GLY A 143 -57.32 -40.99 -51.87
CA GLY A 143 -57.48 -39.85 -50.98
C GLY A 143 -56.28 -38.89 -51.01
N PRO A 144 -56.46 -37.61 -50.65
CA PRO A 144 -55.35 -36.66 -50.57
C PRO A 144 -54.53 -36.88 -49.28
N LEU A 145 -53.21 -36.78 -49.40
CA LEU A 145 -52.24 -36.85 -48.28
C LEU A 145 -52.47 -35.83 -47.15
N ALA A 146 -53.31 -34.81 -47.38
CA ALA A 146 -53.79 -33.87 -46.38
C ALA A 146 -55.19 -33.36 -46.76
N PRO A 147 -56.09 -33.08 -45.79
CA PRO A 147 -57.42 -32.57 -46.09
C PRO A 147 -57.38 -31.15 -46.66
N LEU A 148 -58.01 -30.95 -47.82
CA LEU A 148 -58.08 -29.66 -48.52
C LEU A 148 -58.97 -28.62 -47.80
N ARG A 149 -60.09 -29.05 -47.22
CA ARG A 149 -61.12 -28.16 -46.65
C ARG A 149 -60.64 -27.20 -45.55
N PRO A 150 -59.89 -27.61 -44.49
CA PRO A 150 -59.58 -26.72 -43.38
C PRO A 150 -58.68 -25.54 -43.76
N GLY A 151 -57.76 -25.69 -44.72
CA GLY A 151 -56.89 -24.58 -45.16
C GLY A 151 -57.67 -23.46 -45.87
N TRP A 152 -58.67 -23.82 -46.67
CA TRP A 152 -59.53 -22.86 -47.36
C TRP A 152 -60.64 -22.27 -46.47
N LEU A 153 -61.08 -23.02 -45.45
CA LEU A 153 -61.91 -22.47 -44.36
C LEU A 153 -61.12 -21.45 -43.53
N ALA A 154 -59.83 -21.71 -43.24
CA ALA A 154 -58.97 -20.75 -42.56
C ALA A 154 -58.79 -19.44 -43.36
N THR A 155 -58.58 -19.51 -44.69
CA THR A 155 -58.55 -18.29 -45.53
C THR A 155 -59.87 -17.53 -45.50
N ALA A 156 -61.02 -18.23 -45.52
CA ALA A 156 -62.33 -17.59 -45.49
C ALA A 156 -62.60 -16.89 -44.14
N ALA A 157 -62.21 -17.52 -43.03
CA ALA A 157 -62.29 -16.92 -41.70
C ALA A 157 -61.39 -15.68 -41.56
N VAL A 158 -60.13 -15.76 -42.05
CA VAL A 158 -59.21 -14.61 -42.05
C VAL A 158 -59.75 -13.49 -42.94
N ALA A 159 -60.29 -13.78 -44.13
CA ALA A 159 -60.91 -12.79 -44.99
C ALA A 159 -62.13 -12.10 -44.32
N ALA A 160 -62.95 -12.85 -43.58
CA ALA A 160 -64.05 -12.27 -42.80
C ALA A 160 -63.54 -11.35 -41.67
N VAL A 161 -62.46 -11.72 -40.97
CA VAL A 161 -61.81 -10.85 -39.98
C VAL A 161 -61.28 -9.57 -40.63
N TRP A 162 -60.72 -9.62 -41.84
CA TRP A 162 -60.30 -8.44 -42.59
C TRP A 162 -61.47 -7.53 -42.98
N VAL A 163 -62.61 -8.07 -43.39
CA VAL A 163 -63.82 -7.27 -43.66
C VAL A 163 -64.32 -6.58 -42.39
N ILE A 164 -64.38 -7.29 -41.26
CA ILE A 164 -64.79 -6.71 -39.97
C ILE A 164 -63.79 -5.64 -39.51
N ALA A 165 -62.49 -5.90 -39.63
CA ALA A 165 -61.45 -4.93 -39.28
C ALA A 165 -61.47 -3.70 -40.19
N GLY A 166 -61.79 -3.83 -41.47
CA GLY A 166 -61.99 -2.69 -42.37
C GLY A 166 -63.16 -1.79 -41.95
N PHE A 167 -64.23 -2.37 -41.42
CA PHE A 167 -65.38 -1.61 -40.89
C PHE A 167 -65.13 -0.97 -39.51
N VAL A 168 -64.40 -1.65 -38.61
CA VAL A 168 -64.20 -1.20 -37.22
C VAL A 168 -62.93 -0.35 -37.04
N LEU A 169 -61.89 -0.60 -37.83
CA LEU A 169 -60.54 -0.05 -37.70
C LEU A 169 -60.06 0.64 -39.00
N GLY A 170 -60.97 1.06 -39.88
CA GLY A 170 -60.64 1.66 -41.18
C GLY A 170 -59.72 2.89 -41.10
N GLU A 171 -59.88 3.71 -40.05
CA GLU A 171 -59.03 4.88 -39.77
C GLU A 171 -57.54 4.49 -39.58
N PRO A 172 -57.14 3.69 -38.55
CA PRO A 172 -55.75 3.25 -38.41
C PRO A 172 -55.27 2.33 -39.54
N LEU A 173 -56.13 1.48 -40.14
CA LEU A 173 -55.74 0.67 -41.30
C LEU A 173 -55.36 1.54 -42.50
N SER A 174 -56.12 2.61 -42.78
CA SER A 174 -55.83 3.51 -43.89
C SER A 174 -54.51 4.25 -43.70
N ARG A 175 -54.19 4.67 -42.46
CA ARG A 175 -52.90 5.29 -42.12
C ARG A 175 -51.74 4.29 -42.25
N GLY A 176 -51.88 3.06 -41.74
CA GLY A 176 -50.88 2.00 -41.91
C GLY A 176 -50.67 1.58 -43.37
N TRP A 177 -51.71 1.66 -44.21
CA TRP A 177 -51.61 1.40 -45.65
C TRP A 177 -50.98 2.56 -46.42
N ALA A 178 -51.38 3.80 -46.11
CA ALA A 178 -50.86 5.00 -46.75
C ALA A 178 -49.33 5.09 -46.58
N ALA A 179 -48.81 4.89 -45.38
CA ALA A 179 -47.38 4.97 -45.12
C ALA A 179 -46.58 3.70 -45.53
N LEU A 180 -47.25 2.65 -46.03
CA LEU A 180 -46.61 1.58 -46.82
C LEU A 180 -46.55 1.90 -48.33
N THR A 181 -47.33 2.88 -48.81
CA THR A 181 -47.44 3.24 -50.24
C THR A 181 -46.89 4.62 -50.58
N PHE A 182 -46.78 5.52 -49.60
CA PHE A 182 -46.23 6.86 -49.71
C PHE A 182 -45.06 7.01 -48.72
N ALA A 183 -43.85 6.74 -49.21
CA ALA A 183 -42.61 6.83 -48.43
C ALA A 183 -41.87 8.18 -48.59
N ASP A 184 -42.55 9.21 -49.11
CA ASP A 184 -41.94 10.48 -49.52
C ASP A 184 -41.91 11.57 -48.42
N ASP A 185 -42.86 11.58 -47.48
CA ASP A 185 -42.84 12.51 -46.32
C ASP A 185 -41.82 12.11 -45.23
N ALA A 186 -41.12 10.98 -45.42
CA ALA A 186 -39.99 10.55 -44.60
C ALA A 186 -38.64 11.11 -45.09
N ALA A 187 -38.65 12.12 -45.97
CA ALA A 187 -37.46 12.84 -46.36
C ALA A 187 -36.84 13.58 -45.15
N GLY A 188 -35.72 13.05 -44.66
CA GLY A 188 -34.88 13.74 -43.66
C GLY A 188 -34.46 15.14 -44.11
N PRO A 189 -34.00 16.00 -43.18
CA PRO A 189 -33.71 17.40 -43.47
C PRO A 189 -32.71 17.50 -44.64
N ARG A 190 -33.09 18.24 -45.68
CA ARG A 190 -32.33 18.28 -46.93
C ARG A 190 -30.97 18.88 -46.68
N GLU A 191 -29.91 18.16 -47.02
CA GLU A 191 -28.56 18.68 -46.93
C GLU A 191 -28.31 19.71 -48.05
N THR A 192 -27.83 20.88 -47.67
CA THR A 192 -27.60 22.02 -48.56
C THR A 192 -26.20 22.61 -48.38
N GLY A 193 -25.84 23.58 -49.23
CA GLY A 193 -24.71 24.48 -48.98
C GLY A 193 -24.88 25.33 -47.71
N PRO A 194 -24.00 26.32 -47.48
CA PRO A 194 -24.03 27.16 -46.29
C PRO A 194 -25.41 27.80 -46.10
N LEU A 195 -25.93 27.74 -44.87
CA LEU A 195 -27.26 28.25 -44.52
C LEU A 195 -27.23 29.68 -43.97
N VAL A 196 -26.07 30.09 -43.45
CA VAL A 196 -25.81 31.42 -42.90
C VAL A 196 -24.54 32.04 -43.50
N GLY A 197 -24.52 33.36 -43.58
CA GLY A 197 -23.35 34.19 -43.88
C GLY A 197 -22.95 35.05 -42.68
N ASP A 198 -21.86 35.80 -42.84
CA ASP A 198 -21.33 36.82 -41.92
C ASP A 198 -21.17 36.35 -40.45
N LEU A 199 -20.87 35.05 -40.29
CA LEU A 199 -20.71 34.38 -39.00
C LEU A 199 -19.61 35.05 -38.17
N THR A 200 -20.02 35.71 -37.09
CA THR A 200 -19.16 36.39 -36.13
C THR A 200 -19.27 35.70 -34.78
N LEU A 201 -18.12 35.29 -34.23
CA LEU A 201 -18.04 34.58 -32.96
C LEU A 201 -17.29 35.41 -31.92
N THR A 202 -17.93 35.66 -30.78
CA THR A 202 -17.31 36.31 -29.61
C THR A 202 -17.00 35.25 -28.57
N LEU A 203 -15.70 35.05 -28.33
CA LEU A 203 -15.15 34.04 -27.42
C LEU A 203 -14.88 34.70 -26.07
N ASN A 204 -15.71 34.39 -25.08
CA ASN A 204 -15.54 34.82 -23.69
C ASN A 204 -14.89 33.65 -22.92
N PHE A 205 -13.59 33.74 -22.67
CA PHE A 205 -12.80 32.68 -22.01
C PHE A 205 -13.14 32.53 -20.52
N PRO A 206 -12.82 31.37 -19.89
CA PRO A 206 -12.99 31.18 -18.45
C PRO A 206 -12.13 32.16 -17.63
N PRO A 207 -12.59 32.62 -16.45
CA PRO A 207 -11.84 33.58 -15.64
C PRO A 207 -10.43 33.12 -15.24
N HIS A 208 -10.24 31.82 -15.03
CA HIS A 208 -8.94 31.23 -14.67
C HIS A 208 -7.87 31.43 -15.76
N THR A 209 -8.27 31.48 -17.03
CA THR A 209 -7.32 31.66 -18.15
C THR A 209 -6.75 33.07 -18.27
N HIS A 210 -7.35 34.05 -17.57
CA HIS A 210 -7.03 35.47 -17.63
C HIS A 210 -7.00 36.10 -19.06
N ARG A 211 -7.56 35.43 -20.08
CA ARG A 211 -7.61 35.88 -21.47
C ARG A 211 -8.73 36.90 -21.72
N GLU A 212 -8.43 37.98 -22.42
CA GLU A 212 -9.44 38.95 -22.89
C GLU A 212 -10.41 38.33 -23.93
N ALA A 213 -11.65 38.84 -23.98
CA ALA A 213 -12.67 38.36 -24.89
C ALA A 213 -12.29 38.63 -26.36
N ARG A 214 -12.30 37.57 -27.18
CA ARG A 214 -11.82 37.61 -28.58
C ARG A 214 -12.98 37.54 -29.57
N VAL A 215 -13.14 38.58 -30.40
CA VAL A 215 -14.08 38.58 -31.53
C VAL A 215 -13.39 38.01 -32.78
N VAL A 216 -14.06 37.07 -33.44
CA VAL A 216 -13.65 36.45 -34.71
C VAL A 216 -14.74 36.73 -35.76
N PRO A 217 -14.65 37.84 -36.51
CA PRO A 217 -15.56 38.14 -37.61
C PRO A 217 -15.29 37.23 -38.81
N ASN A 218 -16.33 36.92 -39.60
CA ASN A 218 -16.26 36.08 -40.80
C ASN A 218 -15.59 34.71 -40.56
N SER A 219 -15.89 34.09 -39.42
CA SER A 219 -15.34 32.79 -39.02
C SER A 219 -15.84 31.66 -39.94
N THR A 220 -14.98 30.68 -40.25
CA THR A 220 -15.45 29.38 -40.79
C THR A 220 -16.34 28.67 -39.78
N GLY A 221 -16.11 28.93 -38.48
CA GLY A 221 -16.75 28.33 -37.33
C GLY A 221 -16.02 27.10 -36.79
N ASP A 222 -14.85 26.75 -37.34
CA ASP A 222 -13.90 25.89 -36.63
C ASP A 222 -13.36 26.65 -35.42
N LEU A 223 -13.31 25.98 -34.27
CA LEU A 223 -12.91 26.55 -32.99
C LEU A 223 -11.94 25.63 -32.25
N GLU A 224 -10.99 26.24 -31.57
CA GLU A 224 -10.01 25.60 -30.69
C GLU A 224 -9.78 26.56 -29.53
N VAL A 225 -10.32 26.21 -28.36
CA VAL A 225 -10.41 27.07 -27.17
C VAL A 225 -10.43 26.22 -25.90
N PRO A 226 -10.12 26.78 -24.70
CA PRO A 226 -10.19 26.06 -23.44
C PRO A 226 -11.63 25.64 -23.09
N LYS A 227 -11.76 24.58 -22.30
CA LYS A 227 -13.05 24.11 -21.77
C LYS A 227 -13.69 25.18 -20.89
N GLY A 228 -15.01 25.27 -20.90
CA GLY A 228 -15.78 26.32 -20.21
C GLY A 228 -15.86 27.66 -20.98
N THR A 229 -15.17 27.82 -22.12
CA THR A 229 -15.31 29.03 -22.96
C THR A 229 -16.77 29.24 -23.39
N ARG A 230 -17.30 30.44 -23.14
CA ARG A 230 -18.63 30.89 -23.56
C ARG A 230 -18.54 31.51 -24.95
N VAL A 231 -19.12 30.83 -25.94
CA VAL A 231 -19.17 31.28 -27.34
C VAL A 231 -20.51 31.95 -27.60
N GLN A 232 -20.47 33.27 -27.81
CA GLN A 232 -21.61 34.02 -28.34
C GLN A 232 -21.48 34.13 -29.86
N LEU A 233 -22.57 33.96 -30.60
CA LEU A 233 -22.57 33.97 -32.06
C LEU A 233 -23.61 34.95 -32.62
N SER A 234 -23.24 35.57 -33.74
CA SER A 234 -24.14 36.32 -34.61
C SER A 234 -23.92 35.90 -36.07
N ALA A 235 -24.98 35.69 -36.84
CA ALA A 235 -24.91 35.33 -38.25
C ALA A 235 -26.21 35.74 -38.98
N VAL A 236 -26.17 35.82 -40.32
CA VAL A 236 -27.34 36.21 -41.14
C VAL A 236 -27.77 35.04 -42.02
N THR A 237 -29.05 34.65 -42.05
CA THR A 237 -29.51 33.56 -42.91
C THR A 237 -29.48 33.95 -44.40
N LEU A 238 -28.99 33.05 -45.25
CA LEU A 238 -28.96 33.28 -46.71
C LEU A 238 -30.35 33.14 -47.36
N SER A 239 -31.36 32.75 -46.60
CA SER A 239 -32.77 32.71 -47.02
C SER A 239 -33.70 32.89 -45.81
N PRO A 240 -34.92 33.43 -45.97
CA PRO A 240 -35.84 33.66 -44.85
C PRO A 240 -36.21 32.34 -44.15
N ALA A 241 -35.92 32.29 -42.84
CA ALA A 241 -36.20 31.15 -41.98
C ALA A 241 -37.41 31.42 -41.08
N ARG A 242 -37.99 30.35 -40.52
CA ARG A 242 -38.93 30.43 -39.39
C ARG A 242 -38.22 30.15 -38.06
N GLU A 243 -37.34 29.15 -38.08
CA GLU A 243 -36.60 28.63 -36.94
C GLU A 243 -35.18 28.30 -37.39
N VAL A 244 -34.19 28.53 -36.54
CA VAL A 244 -32.78 28.19 -36.78
C VAL A 244 -32.22 27.53 -35.51
N SER A 245 -31.33 26.56 -35.67
CA SER A 245 -30.73 25.78 -34.59
C SER A 245 -29.28 25.42 -34.90
N LEU A 246 -28.48 25.24 -33.85
CA LEU A 246 -27.21 24.50 -33.93
C LEU A 246 -27.49 23.02 -33.69
N VAL A 247 -26.88 22.15 -34.50
CA VAL A 247 -26.90 20.70 -34.29
C VAL A 247 -25.49 20.25 -33.90
N PHE A 248 -25.35 19.78 -32.67
CA PHE A 248 -24.13 19.21 -32.09
C PHE A 248 -24.27 17.68 -32.06
N GLY A 249 -23.73 16.99 -33.07
CA GLY A 249 -23.99 15.56 -33.27
C GLY A 249 -25.48 15.28 -33.49
N GLU A 250 -26.15 14.70 -32.49
CA GLU A 250 -27.61 14.46 -32.50
C GLU A 250 -28.43 15.53 -31.74
N ALA A 251 -27.79 16.31 -30.86
CA ALA A 251 -28.48 17.31 -30.04
C ALA A 251 -28.71 18.61 -30.82
N ALA A 252 -29.93 19.17 -30.75
CA ALA A 252 -30.29 20.44 -31.39
C ALA A 252 -30.56 21.54 -30.35
N MET A 253 -29.92 22.69 -30.52
CA MET A 253 -30.09 23.89 -29.68
C MET A 253 -30.71 25.03 -30.51
N PRO A 254 -31.90 25.53 -30.16
CA PRO A 254 -32.54 26.62 -30.90
C PRO A 254 -31.81 27.95 -30.73
N LEU A 255 -31.76 28.73 -31.80
CA LEU A 255 -31.17 30.08 -31.85
C LEU A 255 -32.27 31.14 -31.92
N ARG A 256 -31.94 32.36 -31.49
CA ARG A 256 -32.86 33.50 -31.55
C ARG A 256 -32.80 34.13 -32.94
N LEU A 257 -33.91 34.06 -33.67
CA LEU A 257 -34.09 34.71 -34.98
C LEU A 257 -34.75 36.09 -34.79
N SER A 258 -34.14 37.14 -35.35
CA SER A 258 -34.66 38.50 -35.45
C SER A 258 -34.84 38.90 -36.91
N GLU A 259 -35.82 39.76 -37.19
CA GLU A 259 -36.18 40.27 -38.53
C GLU A 259 -36.35 39.19 -39.65
N GLY A 260 -36.51 37.92 -39.26
CA GLY A 260 -36.58 36.77 -40.18
C GLY A 260 -35.26 36.36 -40.83
N ARG A 261 -34.12 36.95 -40.41
CA ARG A 261 -32.77 36.66 -40.95
C ARG A 261 -31.62 36.72 -39.96
N ASP A 262 -31.65 37.60 -38.98
CA ASP A 262 -30.52 37.77 -38.06
C ASP A 262 -30.58 36.72 -36.95
N VAL A 263 -29.52 35.96 -36.77
CA VAL A 263 -29.46 34.81 -35.87
C VAL A 263 -28.46 35.06 -34.76
N THR A 264 -28.90 34.97 -33.51
CA THR A 264 -28.04 35.10 -32.32
C THR A 264 -28.18 33.91 -31.38
N GLY A 265 -27.11 33.60 -30.64
CA GLY A 265 -27.14 32.57 -29.61
C GLY A 265 -25.87 32.52 -28.78
N GLU A 266 -25.88 31.64 -27.78
CA GLU A 266 -24.77 31.41 -26.87
C GLU A 266 -24.70 29.91 -26.54
N PHE A 267 -23.49 29.35 -26.49
CA PHE A 267 -23.23 28.02 -25.94
C PHE A 267 -21.91 28.00 -25.15
N VAL A 268 -21.72 26.98 -24.33
CA VAL A 268 -20.49 26.77 -23.55
C VAL A 268 -19.77 25.53 -24.05
N VAL A 269 -18.45 25.63 -24.22
CA VAL A 269 -17.57 24.55 -24.67
C VAL A 269 -17.39 23.53 -23.54
N SER A 270 -18.03 22.36 -23.65
CA SER A 270 -17.97 21.29 -22.64
C SER A 270 -17.21 20.04 -23.09
N ALA A 271 -17.33 19.66 -24.37
CA ALA A 271 -16.70 18.48 -24.97
C ALA A 271 -16.33 18.76 -26.44
N PRO A 272 -15.28 18.12 -26.99
CA PRO A 272 -14.94 18.23 -28.41
C PRO A 272 -16.06 17.63 -29.27
N THR A 273 -16.48 18.34 -30.31
CA THR A 273 -17.68 17.97 -31.09
C THR A 273 -17.67 18.55 -32.51
N VAL A 274 -18.61 18.08 -33.35
CA VAL A 274 -18.86 18.60 -34.70
C VAL A 274 -20.23 19.27 -34.72
N TRP A 275 -20.26 20.51 -35.21
CA TRP A 275 -21.47 21.34 -35.22
C TRP A 275 -21.80 21.89 -36.61
N ARG A 276 -23.10 22.09 -36.86
CA ARG A 276 -23.64 22.63 -38.13
C ARG A 276 -24.94 23.38 -37.89
N PHE A 277 -25.33 24.29 -38.77
CA PHE A 277 -26.66 24.92 -38.69
C PHE A 277 -27.75 24.00 -39.29
N ALA A 278 -28.96 24.10 -38.75
CA ALA A 278 -30.18 23.57 -39.36
C ALA A 278 -31.31 24.59 -39.20
N MET A 279 -32.15 24.76 -40.23
CA MET A 279 -33.25 25.73 -40.21
C MET A 279 -34.51 25.19 -40.90
N THR A 280 -35.65 25.74 -40.52
CA THR A 280 -36.92 25.55 -41.24
C THR A 280 -37.14 26.75 -42.16
N ASP A 281 -37.24 26.53 -43.47
CA ASP A 281 -37.45 27.61 -44.45
C ASP A 281 -38.85 28.26 -44.30
N ALA A 282 -39.05 29.43 -44.91
CA ALA A 282 -40.35 30.11 -44.89
C ALA A 282 -41.53 29.27 -45.46
N LYS A 283 -41.26 28.20 -46.22
CA LYS A 283 -42.26 27.29 -46.81
C LYS A 283 -42.55 26.06 -45.93
N GLY A 284 -41.72 25.79 -44.91
CA GLY A 284 -41.84 24.65 -43.99
C GLY A 284 -40.88 23.48 -44.26
N HIS A 285 -39.90 23.63 -45.15
CA HIS A 285 -38.88 22.59 -45.37
C HIS A 285 -37.80 22.64 -44.29
N ALA A 286 -37.48 21.49 -43.69
CA ALA A 286 -36.29 21.34 -42.87
C ALA A 286 -35.03 21.26 -43.77
N LEU A 287 -34.10 22.18 -43.55
CA LEU A 287 -32.79 22.25 -44.21
C LEU A 287 -31.69 21.99 -43.19
N ARG A 288 -30.68 21.22 -43.58
CA ARG A 288 -29.47 20.96 -42.78
C ARG A 288 -28.25 21.38 -43.59
N GLU A 289 -27.31 22.03 -42.94
CA GLU A 289 -26.08 22.46 -43.60
C GLU A 289 -25.12 21.27 -43.78
N GLY A 290 -24.57 21.10 -44.98
CA GLY A 290 -23.50 20.12 -45.25
C GLY A 290 -22.12 20.56 -44.78
N VAL A 291 -21.99 21.79 -44.25
CA VAL A 291 -20.72 22.35 -43.73
C VAL A 291 -20.55 21.94 -42.26
N GLU A 292 -19.75 20.91 -42.04
CA GLU A 292 -19.35 20.46 -40.71
C GLU A 292 -18.22 21.33 -40.15
N ARG A 293 -18.44 21.92 -38.96
CA ARG A 293 -17.47 22.73 -38.24
C ARG A 293 -16.94 21.99 -37.03
N ARG A 294 -15.65 22.08 -36.76
CA ARG A 294 -14.98 21.33 -35.70
C ARG A 294 -14.77 22.21 -34.48
N LEU A 295 -15.17 21.71 -33.32
CA LEU A 295 -14.90 22.31 -32.02
C LEU A 295 -13.91 21.40 -31.30
N ARG A 296 -12.66 21.87 -31.17
CA ARG A 296 -11.59 21.25 -30.37
C ARG A 296 -11.47 21.97 -29.04
N ILE A 297 -11.02 21.23 -28.03
CA ILE A 297 -10.66 21.78 -26.72
C ILE A 297 -9.13 21.92 -26.68
N GLU A 298 -8.66 23.12 -26.35
CA GLU A 298 -7.26 23.39 -25.98
C GLU A 298 -7.03 22.72 -24.62
N PRO A 299 -6.14 21.71 -24.50
CA PRO A 299 -5.96 20.97 -23.26
C PRO A 299 -5.19 21.80 -22.24
N ASP A 300 -5.70 21.80 -21.02
CA ASP A 300 -5.15 22.45 -19.84
C ASP A 300 -4.01 21.58 -19.25
N GLN A 301 -2.85 22.18 -18.94
CA GLN A 301 -1.67 21.42 -18.51
C GLN A 301 -1.47 21.50 -16.99
N PRO A 302 -1.14 20.39 -16.30
CA PRO A 302 -0.86 20.44 -14.87
C PRO A 302 0.44 21.21 -14.59
N PRO A 303 0.56 21.88 -13.43
CA PRO A 303 1.71 22.72 -13.12
C PRO A 303 3.01 21.90 -13.04
N THR A 304 4.12 22.51 -13.46
CA THR A 304 5.45 21.89 -13.39
C THR A 304 6.18 22.40 -12.15
N VAL A 305 6.58 21.49 -11.26
CA VAL A 305 7.29 21.82 -10.01
C VAL A 305 8.72 21.26 -10.05
N THR A 306 9.70 22.14 -9.85
CA THR A 306 11.14 21.81 -9.81
C THR A 306 11.66 22.07 -8.40
N LEU A 307 11.99 21.00 -7.67
CA LEU A 307 12.73 21.10 -6.42
C LEU A 307 14.22 21.33 -6.74
N GLN A 308 14.76 22.46 -6.28
CA GLN A 308 16.14 22.91 -6.53
C GLN A 308 17.07 22.56 -5.37
N TYR A 309 16.57 22.59 -4.13
CA TYR A 309 17.25 22.07 -2.96
C TYR A 309 16.20 21.45 -2.00
N PRO A 310 16.43 20.24 -1.44
CA PRO A 310 17.60 19.39 -1.69
C PRO A 310 17.58 18.73 -3.11
N ASP A 311 18.74 18.73 -3.76
CA ASP A 311 18.95 18.24 -5.14
C ASP A 311 19.32 16.75 -5.21
N GLN A 312 19.68 16.17 -4.07
CA GLN A 312 19.87 14.75 -3.78
C GLN A 312 19.25 14.42 -2.41
N ASP A 313 19.38 13.18 -1.94
CA ASP A 313 18.97 12.83 -0.58
C ASP A 313 19.94 13.44 0.44
N LEU A 314 19.42 13.84 1.61
CA LEU A 314 20.11 14.66 2.61
C LEU A 314 20.11 13.97 3.98
N GLU A 315 21.18 14.18 4.76
CA GLU A 315 21.24 13.83 6.18
C GLU A 315 21.27 15.13 7.01
N LEU A 316 20.58 15.14 8.16
CA LEU A 316 20.45 16.33 9.02
C LEU A 316 20.85 16.02 10.46
N ASP A 317 21.81 16.78 10.98
CA ASP A 317 22.25 16.74 12.38
C ASP A 317 21.23 17.34 13.36
N ASP A 318 20.37 18.25 12.88
CA ASP A 318 19.42 19.02 13.68
C ASP A 318 17.98 18.86 13.17
N LEU A 319 17.09 18.42 14.06
CA LEU A 319 15.67 18.18 13.81
C LEU A 319 14.83 19.46 13.65
N ARG A 320 15.39 20.66 13.77
CA ARG A 320 14.61 21.90 13.74
C ARG A 320 14.07 22.25 12.35
N ALA A 321 14.91 22.37 11.32
CA ALA A 321 14.44 22.83 10.02
C ALA A 321 15.33 22.40 8.85
N VAL A 322 14.70 22.17 7.70
CA VAL A 322 15.37 21.96 6.41
C VAL A 322 15.14 23.19 5.51
N PRO A 323 16.16 23.77 4.86
CA PRO A 323 15.94 24.75 3.80
C PRO A 323 15.36 24.06 2.56
N VAL A 324 14.35 24.65 1.92
CA VAL A 324 13.68 24.04 0.74
C VAL A 324 13.56 25.07 -0.36
N ALA A 325 14.41 24.95 -1.39
CA ALA A 325 14.36 25.83 -2.56
C ALA A 325 13.61 25.15 -3.71
N PHE A 326 12.55 25.75 -4.22
CA PHE A 326 11.77 25.20 -5.31
C PHE A 326 11.20 26.26 -6.24
N GLU A 327 10.74 25.82 -7.41
CA GLU A 327 10.03 26.66 -8.38
C GLU A 327 8.87 25.90 -9.03
N ALA A 328 7.66 26.47 -8.93
CA ALA A 328 6.46 26.01 -9.60
C ALA A 328 6.11 26.95 -10.78
N ARG A 329 5.64 26.37 -11.89
CA ARG A 329 5.17 27.08 -13.09
C ARG A 329 3.88 26.49 -13.62
N ASP A 330 3.06 27.35 -14.21
CA ASP A 330 1.77 27.02 -14.81
C ASP A 330 1.52 27.89 -16.05
N ASP A 331 0.64 27.51 -16.98
CA ASP A 331 0.31 28.32 -18.16
C ASP A 331 -0.91 29.24 -18.00
N PHE A 332 -1.78 29.01 -17.00
CA PHE A 332 -2.91 29.88 -16.66
C PHE A 332 -2.83 30.50 -15.26
N GLY A 333 -2.28 29.79 -14.28
CA GLY A 333 -1.87 30.33 -12.98
C GLY A 333 -2.02 29.35 -11.82
N LEU A 334 -1.12 29.46 -10.83
CA LEU A 334 -1.16 28.67 -9.59
C LEU A 334 -2.21 29.21 -8.60
N SER A 335 -2.86 28.30 -7.86
CA SER A 335 -3.76 28.64 -6.74
C SER A 335 -3.18 28.30 -5.36
N GLU A 336 -2.50 27.17 -5.22
CA GLU A 336 -1.87 26.69 -3.98
C GLU A 336 -0.53 26.03 -4.31
N VAL A 337 0.46 26.18 -3.43
CA VAL A 337 1.69 25.40 -3.44
C VAL A 337 1.99 24.99 -1.99
N ALA A 338 2.33 23.73 -1.77
CA ALA A 338 2.65 23.19 -0.46
C ALA A 338 3.95 22.37 -0.51
N VAL A 339 4.80 22.54 0.50
CA VAL A 339 5.83 21.56 0.80
C VAL A 339 5.16 20.43 1.58
N VAL A 340 5.37 19.20 1.15
CA VAL A 340 4.72 18.01 1.69
C VAL A 340 5.79 17.11 2.28
N ILE A 341 5.60 16.72 3.54
CA ILE A 341 6.55 15.88 4.28
C ILE A 341 5.78 14.70 4.90
N ALA A 342 6.25 13.48 4.67
CA ALA A 342 5.75 12.26 5.31
C ALA A 342 6.89 11.52 6.02
N LEU A 343 6.58 10.63 6.96
CA LEU A 343 7.55 9.58 7.33
C LEU A 343 7.59 8.54 6.22
N ALA A 344 8.77 7.98 5.93
CA ALA A 344 8.89 6.84 5.02
C ALA A 344 8.18 5.56 5.54
N ALA A 345 7.87 5.52 6.84
CA ALA A 345 7.06 4.48 7.47
C ALA A 345 5.53 4.71 7.34
N ASP A 346 5.08 5.96 7.20
CA ASP A 346 3.68 6.33 6.98
C ASP A 346 3.56 7.37 5.84
N PRO A 347 3.60 6.93 4.56
CA PRO A 347 3.46 7.82 3.41
C PRO A 347 2.01 8.26 3.14
N GLU A 348 1.01 7.68 3.83
CA GLU A 348 -0.41 7.96 3.58
C GLU A 348 -0.95 9.13 4.42
N HIS A 349 -0.27 9.51 5.51
CA HIS A 349 -0.59 10.69 6.33
C HIS A 349 0.50 11.79 6.26
N PRO A 350 0.74 12.41 5.09
CA PRO A 350 1.70 13.51 4.96
C PRO A 350 1.20 14.81 5.62
N GLU A 351 2.11 15.54 6.26
CA GLU A 351 1.89 16.93 6.65
C GLU A 351 2.06 17.86 5.44
N ARG A 352 1.13 18.81 5.28
CA ARG A 352 1.06 19.73 4.13
C ARG A 352 1.29 21.18 4.56
N ILE A 353 2.49 21.69 4.31
CA ILE A 353 2.91 23.04 4.69
C ILE A 353 2.67 23.98 3.50
N VAL A 354 1.44 24.53 3.46
CA VAL A 354 0.98 25.47 2.42
C VAL A 354 1.74 26.79 2.52
N ARG A 355 2.27 27.29 1.40
CA ARG A 355 3.01 28.56 1.35
C ARG A 355 2.08 29.74 1.04
N GLU A 356 2.28 30.86 1.71
CA GLU A 356 1.51 32.07 1.47
C GLU A 356 1.92 32.80 0.18
N GLY A 357 1.03 33.65 -0.34
CA GLY A 357 1.34 34.58 -1.44
C GLY A 357 1.30 34.01 -2.86
N VAL A 358 1.11 32.69 -3.03
CA VAL A 358 0.99 31.99 -4.33
C VAL A 358 -0.03 32.68 -5.25
N LYS A 359 0.46 33.33 -6.32
CA LYS A 359 -0.38 33.98 -7.36
C LYS A 359 0.33 34.02 -8.72
N GLY A 360 -0.40 33.66 -9.78
CA GLY A 360 0.03 33.79 -11.17
C GLY A 360 0.83 32.59 -11.70
N ALA A 361 1.39 32.74 -12.90
CA ALA A 361 1.99 31.65 -13.69
C ALA A 361 3.36 31.12 -13.19
N ARG A 362 3.94 31.72 -12.15
CA ARG A 362 5.23 31.29 -11.56
C ARG A 362 5.28 31.65 -10.09
N PHE A 363 5.62 30.68 -9.25
CA PHE A 363 5.93 30.88 -7.84
C PHE A 363 7.29 30.22 -7.54
N ALA A 364 8.13 30.87 -6.74
CA ALA A 364 9.43 30.37 -6.34
C ALA A 364 9.70 30.82 -4.91
N ASP A 365 10.33 29.96 -4.14
CA ASP A 365 10.49 30.08 -2.69
C ASP A 365 11.74 29.31 -2.27
N ASP A 366 12.45 29.84 -1.28
CA ASP A 366 13.69 29.31 -0.70
C ASP A 366 13.67 29.29 0.84
N ASP A 367 12.51 29.53 1.47
CA ASP A 367 12.35 29.54 2.92
C ASP A 367 12.52 28.15 3.56
N THR A 368 12.87 28.14 4.84
CA THR A 368 12.98 26.91 5.63
C THR A 368 11.62 26.26 5.89
N VAL A 369 11.67 24.99 6.26
CA VAL A 369 10.52 24.20 6.66
C VAL A 369 10.84 23.55 8.01
N ASP A 370 10.03 23.88 9.02
CA ASP A 370 10.14 23.35 10.38
C ASP A 370 9.77 21.86 10.41
N LEU A 371 10.72 21.01 10.81
CA LEU A 371 10.50 19.56 10.89
C LEU A 371 9.88 19.14 12.23
N SER A 372 9.80 20.04 13.21
CA SER A 372 9.08 19.80 14.48
C SER A 372 7.60 19.49 14.25
N VAL A 373 7.02 19.98 13.15
CA VAL A 373 5.62 19.76 12.75
C VAL A 373 5.29 18.27 12.64
N ILE A 374 6.21 17.45 12.11
CA ILE A 374 5.97 16.00 11.91
C ILE A 374 6.39 15.14 13.12
N ASN A 375 6.92 15.76 14.19
CA ASN A 375 7.46 15.08 15.37
C ASN A 375 8.40 13.91 15.01
N ALA A 376 9.34 14.17 14.08
CA ALA A 376 10.38 13.24 13.70
C ALA A 376 11.36 13.01 14.86
N LYS A 377 11.80 11.75 15.03
CA LYS A 377 12.77 11.34 16.06
C LYS A 377 14.12 11.01 15.38
N PRO A 378 15.26 11.06 16.10
CA PRO A 378 16.57 10.70 15.53
C PRO A 378 16.55 9.33 14.86
N GLY A 379 17.08 9.23 13.63
CA GLY A 379 17.01 8.03 12.80
C GLY A 379 15.76 7.87 11.93
N ASP A 380 14.72 8.72 12.09
CA ASP A 380 13.58 8.74 11.16
C ASP A 380 14.05 9.09 9.73
N ARG A 381 13.37 8.52 8.74
CA ARG A 381 13.49 8.91 7.32
C ARG A 381 12.22 9.61 6.87
N LEU A 382 12.38 10.82 6.36
CA LEU A 382 11.29 11.66 5.88
C LEU A 382 11.30 11.73 4.35
N LEU A 383 10.12 11.71 3.75
CA LEU A 383 9.91 11.90 2.32
C LEU A 383 9.45 13.33 2.09
N LEU A 384 10.31 14.16 1.48
CA LEU A 384 9.99 15.55 1.14
C LEU A 384 9.71 15.68 -0.36
N PHE A 385 8.61 16.35 -0.71
CA PHE A 385 8.33 16.81 -2.07
C PHE A 385 7.54 18.13 -2.03
N VAL A 386 7.39 18.78 -3.18
CA VAL A 386 6.57 19.99 -3.32
C VAL A 386 5.44 19.68 -4.31
N GLU A 387 4.21 19.99 -3.93
CA GLU A 387 3.05 19.92 -4.82
C GLU A 387 2.49 21.31 -5.12
N ALA A 388 1.94 21.48 -6.31
CA ALA A 388 1.33 22.71 -6.77
C ALA A 388 -0.03 22.41 -7.41
N LEU A 389 -0.99 23.30 -7.20
CA LEU A 389 -2.32 23.27 -7.80
C LEU A 389 -2.49 24.45 -8.75
N ASP A 390 -3.05 24.19 -9.94
CA ASP A 390 -3.46 25.23 -10.89
C ASP A 390 -4.70 26.02 -10.39
N ASN A 391 -5.23 26.92 -11.22
CA ASN A 391 -6.41 27.73 -10.93
C ASN A 391 -7.70 27.24 -11.63
N ASN A 392 -7.76 26.00 -12.12
CA ASN A 392 -8.86 25.44 -12.92
C ASN A 392 -10.15 25.23 -12.11
N GLY A 393 -11.00 26.25 -12.12
CA GLY A 393 -12.36 26.21 -11.58
C GLY A 393 -13.43 25.57 -12.47
N VAL A 394 -13.07 24.79 -13.51
CA VAL A 394 -14.04 24.13 -14.43
C VAL A 394 -14.17 22.63 -14.17
N ASP A 395 -13.05 21.92 -14.02
CA ASP A 395 -13.04 20.48 -13.67
C ASP A 395 -12.54 20.22 -12.24
N GLY A 396 -12.08 21.26 -11.54
CA GLY A 396 -11.28 21.15 -10.32
C GLY A 396 -9.78 21.26 -10.65
N PRO A 397 -8.96 21.73 -9.70
CA PRO A 397 -7.57 22.04 -9.99
C PRO A 397 -6.73 20.78 -10.23
N GLN A 398 -5.88 20.80 -11.27
CA GLN A 398 -4.91 19.74 -11.51
C GLN A 398 -3.71 19.89 -10.57
N ARG A 399 -3.05 18.77 -10.26
CA ARG A 399 -1.88 18.73 -9.36
C ARG A 399 -0.59 18.41 -10.11
N GLY A 400 0.38 19.28 -9.95
CA GLY A 400 1.80 19.05 -10.23
C GLY A 400 2.55 18.61 -8.98
N VAL A 401 3.59 17.79 -9.14
CA VAL A 401 4.44 17.29 -8.03
C VAL A 401 5.91 17.28 -8.46
N SER A 402 6.82 17.64 -7.55
CA SER A 402 8.27 17.59 -7.77
C SER A 402 8.82 16.15 -7.73
N ALA A 403 10.13 16.01 -7.97
CA ALA A 403 10.85 14.84 -7.47
C ALA A 403 10.75 14.78 -5.93
N THR A 404 10.63 13.57 -5.37
CA THR A 404 10.72 13.29 -3.94
C THR A 404 12.17 13.13 -3.50
N ARG A 405 12.47 13.52 -2.27
CA ARG A 405 13.79 13.38 -1.61
C ARG A 405 13.65 12.65 -0.29
N THR A 406 14.62 11.82 0.02
CA THR A 406 14.78 11.25 1.37
C THR A 406 15.60 12.22 2.21
N ILE A 407 15.06 12.63 3.36
CA ILE A 407 15.82 13.28 4.42
C ILE A 407 15.99 12.24 5.53
N THR A 408 17.22 11.88 5.85
CA THR A 408 17.53 11.04 7.01
C THR A 408 17.88 11.93 8.19
N VAL A 409 17.26 11.70 9.34
CA VAL A 409 17.64 12.39 10.58
C VAL A 409 18.81 11.63 11.20
N PHE A 410 19.92 12.33 11.48
CA PHE A 410 21.06 11.73 12.16
C PHE A 410 20.64 11.17 13.54
N SER A 411 21.28 10.08 13.97
CA SER A 411 21.10 9.51 15.31
C SER A 411 22.46 9.18 15.92
N PRO A 412 22.83 9.81 17.05
CA PRO A 412 24.00 9.43 17.82
C PRO A 412 24.00 7.93 18.18
N GLN A 413 22.84 7.37 18.52
CA GLN A 413 22.68 5.95 18.84
C GLN A 413 22.95 5.04 17.63
N ALA A 414 22.58 5.47 16.41
CA ALA A 414 22.90 4.72 15.20
C ALA A 414 24.40 4.78 14.85
N ALA A 415 25.04 5.94 15.05
CA ALA A 415 26.48 6.12 14.85
C ALA A 415 27.31 5.32 15.88
N HIS A 416 26.93 5.41 17.16
CA HIS A 416 27.52 4.62 18.25
C HIS A 416 27.39 3.11 17.99
N PHE A 417 26.22 2.64 17.57
CA PHE A 417 26.04 1.22 17.23
C PHE A 417 26.91 0.78 16.04
N GLU A 418 27.08 1.62 15.01
CA GLU A 418 28.02 1.30 13.91
C GLU A 418 29.46 1.23 14.43
N LEU A 419 29.85 2.13 15.33
CA LEU A 419 31.17 2.16 15.97
C LEU A 419 31.43 0.90 16.83
N THR A 420 30.43 0.43 17.58
CA THR A 420 30.49 -0.82 18.36
C THR A 420 30.55 -2.07 17.45
N GLU A 421 29.83 -2.10 16.31
CA GLU A 421 30.00 -3.18 15.31
C GLU A 421 31.31 -3.07 14.51
N ARG A 422 31.94 -1.89 14.40
CA ARG A 422 33.32 -1.74 13.90
C ARG A 422 34.32 -2.33 14.90
N LEU A 423 34.21 -1.96 16.19
CA LEU A 423 35.04 -2.53 17.28
C LEU A 423 34.95 -4.07 17.31
N ARG A 424 33.74 -4.62 17.17
CA ARG A 424 33.53 -6.07 17.10
C ARG A 424 34.21 -6.73 15.90
N ARG A 425 34.30 -6.06 14.74
CA ARG A 425 35.03 -6.59 13.58
C ARG A 425 36.54 -6.54 13.78
N THR A 426 37.06 -5.62 14.59
CA THR A 426 38.48 -5.59 14.96
C THR A 426 38.90 -6.86 15.73
N VAL A 427 37.99 -7.53 16.45
CA VAL A 427 38.24 -8.86 17.05
C VAL A 427 38.63 -9.89 15.99
N GLU A 428 37.93 -9.90 14.85
CA GLU A 428 38.20 -10.83 13.74
C GLU A 428 39.62 -10.60 13.18
N VAL A 429 40.03 -9.34 13.02
CA VAL A 429 41.38 -8.95 12.54
C VAL A 429 42.48 -9.25 13.57
N LEU A 430 42.21 -9.06 14.87
CA LEU A 430 43.12 -9.40 15.95
C LEU A 430 43.32 -10.93 16.07
N LEU A 431 42.26 -11.72 15.87
CA LEU A 431 42.31 -13.18 15.85
C LEU A 431 43.12 -13.72 14.66
N ASP A 432 42.94 -13.16 13.46
CA ASP A 432 43.75 -13.51 12.28
C ASP A 432 45.23 -13.21 12.54
N ALA A 433 45.55 -12.01 13.08
CA ALA A 433 46.91 -11.64 13.45
C ALA A 433 47.52 -12.51 14.57
N LEU A 434 46.70 -13.00 15.52
CA LEU A 434 47.13 -13.96 16.53
C LEU A 434 47.41 -15.34 15.93
N ALA A 435 46.55 -15.83 15.04
CA ALA A 435 46.72 -17.11 14.36
C ALA A 435 48.01 -17.14 13.51
N ASP A 436 48.25 -16.10 12.71
CA ASP A 436 49.49 -15.87 11.95
C ASP A 436 50.76 -16.03 12.82
N ARG A 437 50.71 -15.53 14.07
CA ARG A 437 51.83 -15.60 15.03
C ARG A 437 51.98 -16.97 15.69
N LEU A 438 50.88 -17.67 15.93
CA LEU A 438 50.88 -19.02 16.50
C LEU A 438 51.33 -20.09 15.48
N GLU A 439 51.15 -19.86 14.18
CA GLU A 439 51.65 -20.75 13.11
C GLU A 439 53.15 -20.57 12.78
N LEU A 440 53.87 -19.65 13.43
CA LEU A 440 55.29 -19.39 13.15
C LEU A 440 56.21 -20.59 13.49
N VAL A 441 56.67 -21.31 12.45
CA VAL A 441 57.63 -22.42 12.58
C VAL A 441 59.07 -21.90 12.75
N TRP A 442 59.47 -21.71 14.01
CA TRP A 442 60.79 -21.22 14.44
C TRP A 442 62.00 -22.09 14.08
N ARG A 443 61.80 -23.34 13.64
CA ARG A 443 62.89 -24.29 13.32
C ARG A 443 62.56 -25.15 12.10
N GLY A 444 63.27 -24.93 11.01
CA GLY A 444 63.17 -25.70 9.78
C GLY A 444 63.88 -25.00 8.63
N VAL A 445 64.02 -25.68 7.50
CA VAL A 445 64.42 -25.05 6.23
C VAL A 445 63.18 -24.97 5.35
N GLU A 446 62.36 -23.98 5.66
CA GLU A 446 61.11 -23.68 4.96
C GLU A 446 61.28 -22.42 4.10
N ALA A 447 60.42 -22.29 3.09
CA ALA A 447 60.37 -21.13 2.20
C ALA A 447 58.96 -20.50 2.29
N PRO A 448 58.82 -19.19 2.52
CA PRO A 448 59.88 -18.17 2.65
C PRO A 448 60.71 -18.29 3.96
N PRO A 449 61.92 -17.70 3.99
CA PRO A 449 62.83 -17.76 5.14
C PRO A 449 62.25 -17.05 6.38
N LEU A 450 62.79 -17.36 7.57
CA LEU A 450 62.23 -16.93 8.85
C LEU A 450 62.20 -15.40 9.01
N SER A 451 63.22 -14.68 8.55
CA SER A 451 63.24 -13.22 8.55
C SER A 451 62.08 -12.62 7.75
N LYS A 452 61.72 -13.23 6.62
CA LYS A 452 60.57 -12.81 5.82
C LYS A 452 59.25 -13.19 6.50
N ARG A 453 59.11 -14.40 7.04
CA ARG A 453 57.85 -14.79 7.71
C ARG A 453 57.55 -13.90 8.91
N LEU A 454 58.56 -13.51 9.69
CA LEU A 454 58.42 -12.52 10.75
C LEU A 454 58.08 -11.12 10.22
N ALA A 455 58.61 -10.72 9.05
CA ALA A 455 58.21 -9.46 8.43
C ALA A 455 56.76 -9.48 7.91
N ASP A 456 56.32 -10.57 7.28
CA ASP A 456 54.96 -10.77 6.78
C ASP A 456 53.95 -10.73 7.95
N VAL A 457 54.19 -11.48 9.04
CA VAL A 457 53.31 -11.51 10.22
C VAL A 457 53.35 -10.21 11.04
N ARG A 458 54.46 -9.46 10.98
CA ARG A 458 54.53 -8.07 11.47
C ARG A 458 53.79 -7.06 10.60
N VAL A 459 53.22 -7.46 9.45
CA VAL A 459 52.26 -6.63 8.70
C VAL A 459 50.86 -6.85 9.26
N SER A 460 50.36 -8.09 9.32
CA SER A 460 49.02 -8.38 9.87
C SER A 460 48.85 -7.89 11.31
N THR A 461 49.86 -8.05 12.17
CA THR A 461 49.83 -7.48 13.54
C THR A 461 49.67 -5.95 13.55
N ARG A 462 50.27 -5.23 12.60
CA ARG A 462 50.14 -3.76 12.50
C ARG A 462 48.80 -3.35 11.91
N GLU A 463 48.30 -4.11 10.95
CA GLU A 463 46.98 -3.89 10.36
C GLU A 463 45.87 -4.10 11.41
N ALA A 464 46.02 -5.08 12.31
CA ALA A 464 45.15 -5.26 13.47
C ALA A 464 45.25 -4.11 14.49
N ALA A 465 46.46 -3.63 14.79
CA ALA A 465 46.66 -2.47 15.68
C ALA A 465 46.04 -1.18 15.09
N ALA A 466 46.27 -0.89 13.81
CA ALA A 466 45.69 0.27 13.12
C ALA A 466 44.15 0.17 12.97
N ALA A 467 43.60 -1.04 12.87
CA ALA A 467 42.16 -1.28 12.89
C ALA A 467 41.53 -1.06 14.28
N LEU A 468 42.32 -1.12 15.37
CA LEU A 468 41.90 -0.72 16.70
C LEU A 468 42.07 0.79 16.91
N GLU A 469 43.21 1.35 16.50
CA GLU A 469 43.51 2.80 16.50
C GLU A 469 42.38 3.61 15.87
N GLY A 470 42.00 3.30 14.61
CA GLY A 470 40.94 4.01 13.90
C GLY A 470 39.53 3.85 14.47
N VAL A 471 39.31 2.94 15.42
CA VAL A 471 38.06 2.83 16.20
C VAL A 471 38.16 3.64 17.49
N VAL A 472 39.29 3.58 18.19
CA VAL A 472 39.56 4.34 19.43
C VAL A 472 39.60 5.85 19.16
N ASP A 473 40.10 6.28 18.01
CA ASP A 473 40.04 7.68 17.55
C ASP A 473 38.59 8.12 17.28
N ALA A 474 37.80 7.30 16.59
CA ALA A 474 36.39 7.60 16.32
C ALA A 474 35.53 7.63 17.61
N MET A 475 35.94 6.90 18.65
CA MET A 475 35.36 6.98 20.00
C MET A 475 35.66 8.29 20.74
N ALA A 476 36.57 9.14 20.24
CA ALA A 476 36.84 10.46 20.85
C ALA A 476 35.82 11.54 20.44
N ASP A 477 35.18 11.39 19.28
CA ASP A 477 34.14 12.30 18.76
C ASP A 477 32.71 11.82 19.10
N ASP A 478 32.53 10.58 19.55
CA ASP A 478 31.25 9.99 19.91
C ASP A 478 30.81 10.35 21.35
N PRO A 479 29.67 11.05 21.55
CA PRO A 479 29.19 11.44 22.87
C PRO A 479 28.56 10.30 23.70
N LEU A 480 28.43 9.08 23.14
CA LEU A 480 27.83 7.93 23.85
C LEU A 480 28.86 6.91 24.37
N THR A 481 30.11 6.92 23.87
CA THR A 481 31.16 6.04 24.39
C THR A 481 31.65 6.50 25.77
N PRO A 482 31.68 5.63 26.81
CA PRO A 482 32.23 5.99 28.12
C PRO A 482 33.75 6.18 28.08
N ASP A 483 34.24 7.17 28.83
CA ASP A 483 35.67 7.51 28.90
C ASP A 483 36.53 6.33 29.41
N GLU A 484 36.01 5.45 30.29
CA GLU A 484 36.79 4.29 30.75
C GLU A 484 36.98 3.24 29.65
N VAL A 485 36.00 3.05 28.76
CA VAL A 485 36.07 2.11 27.63
C VAL A 485 37.17 2.56 26.68
N ARG A 486 37.09 3.83 26.24
CA ARG A 486 38.07 4.45 25.35
C ARG A 486 39.47 4.44 25.97
N LEU A 487 39.60 4.76 27.26
CA LEU A 487 40.90 4.76 27.97
C LEU A 487 41.50 3.35 28.10
N ALA A 488 40.69 2.34 28.40
CA ALA A 488 41.15 0.95 28.49
C ALA A 488 41.66 0.44 27.13
N LEU A 489 40.92 0.69 26.05
CA LEU A 489 41.33 0.34 24.69
C LEU A 489 42.60 1.09 24.27
N THR A 490 42.70 2.40 24.56
CA THR A 490 43.90 3.21 24.30
C THR A 490 45.14 2.63 25.02
N GLY A 491 45.01 2.29 26.31
CA GLY A 491 46.11 1.73 27.10
C GLY A 491 46.57 0.36 26.59
N ARG A 492 45.64 -0.48 26.12
CA ARG A 492 45.95 -1.79 25.55
C ARG A 492 46.58 -1.70 24.15
N LEU A 493 46.10 -0.79 23.31
CA LEU A 493 46.69 -0.49 22.00
C LEU A 493 48.16 -0.07 22.15
N GLY A 494 48.46 0.89 23.02
CA GLY A 494 49.84 1.34 23.26
C GLY A 494 50.78 0.22 23.76
N ALA A 495 50.28 -0.72 24.57
CA ALA A 495 51.05 -1.87 25.03
C ALA A 495 51.35 -2.88 23.89
N LEU A 496 50.39 -3.10 22.97
CA LEU A 496 50.58 -3.90 21.77
C LEU A 496 51.61 -3.23 20.82
N GLU A 497 51.50 -1.92 20.62
CA GLU A 497 52.44 -1.15 19.80
C GLU A 497 53.87 -1.21 20.36
N GLU A 498 54.06 -0.97 21.66
CA GLU A 498 55.37 -1.07 22.32
C GLU A 498 55.99 -2.46 22.13
N ALA A 499 55.19 -3.53 22.28
CA ALA A 499 55.65 -4.90 22.04
C ALA A 499 56.08 -5.14 20.58
N THR A 500 55.32 -4.64 19.59
CA THR A 500 55.65 -4.83 18.16
C THR A 500 56.87 -4.03 17.70
N GLU A 501 57.08 -2.81 18.22
CA GLU A 501 58.27 -2.02 17.94
C GLU A 501 59.51 -2.57 18.68
N ALA A 502 59.34 -3.15 19.87
CA ALA A 502 60.40 -3.88 20.57
C ALA A 502 60.83 -5.15 19.82
N GLU A 503 59.88 -5.93 19.27
CA GLU A 503 60.19 -7.06 18.39
C GLU A 503 60.96 -6.60 17.15
N LYS A 504 60.44 -5.59 16.44
CA LYS A 504 61.05 -5.00 15.25
C LYS A 504 62.50 -4.60 15.48
N ALA A 505 62.77 -3.87 16.56
CA ALA A 505 64.11 -3.38 16.91
C ALA A 505 65.12 -4.52 17.14
N LEU A 506 64.64 -5.71 17.53
CA LEU A 506 65.44 -6.91 17.72
C LEU A 506 65.57 -7.77 16.45
N VAL A 507 64.50 -7.89 15.66
CA VAL A 507 64.40 -8.80 14.50
C VAL A 507 65.02 -8.21 13.24
N GLU A 508 64.77 -6.95 12.91
CA GLU A 508 65.24 -6.34 11.65
C GLU A 508 66.78 -6.32 11.49
N PRO A 509 67.59 -5.90 12.48
CA PRO A 509 69.05 -5.97 12.35
C PRO A 509 69.60 -7.41 12.36
N ALA A 510 68.79 -8.40 12.74
CA ALA A 510 69.19 -9.78 12.96
C ALA A 510 68.75 -10.76 11.86
N GLY A 511 68.04 -10.29 10.82
CA GLY A 511 67.43 -11.14 9.78
C GLY A 511 68.36 -12.18 9.14
N ALA A 512 69.61 -11.80 8.82
CA ALA A 512 70.59 -12.74 8.24
C ALA A 512 71.03 -13.86 9.22
N ALA A 513 71.02 -13.60 10.52
CA ALA A 513 71.33 -14.59 11.55
C ALA A 513 70.13 -15.50 11.86
N LEU A 514 68.91 -14.95 11.81
CA LEU A 514 67.66 -15.74 11.85
C LEU A 514 67.61 -16.75 10.69
N ASP A 515 67.91 -16.29 9.47
CA ASP A 515 67.91 -17.15 8.27
C ASP A 515 69.08 -18.13 8.22
N ALA A 516 70.20 -17.82 8.88
CA ALA A 516 71.30 -18.75 9.11
C ALA A 516 71.01 -19.82 10.18
N GLY A 517 69.88 -19.71 10.89
CA GLY A 517 69.49 -20.65 11.94
C GLY A 517 70.18 -20.40 13.29
N GLU A 518 70.61 -19.18 13.59
CA GLU A 518 71.35 -18.89 14.83
C GLU A 518 70.48 -19.06 16.09
N ASP A 519 70.72 -20.17 16.77
CA ASP A 519 69.99 -20.68 17.92
C ASP A 519 69.84 -19.68 19.09
N ALA A 520 70.77 -18.74 19.24
CA ALA A 520 70.66 -17.64 20.23
C ALA A 520 69.72 -16.51 19.77
N VAL A 521 69.73 -16.18 18.48
CA VAL A 521 68.91 -15.12 17.87
C VAL A 521 67.46 -15.59 17.74
N ILE A 522 67.24 -16.85 17.30
CA ILE A 522 65.92 -17.49 17.26
C ILE A 522 65.25 -17.48 18.64
N ARG A 523 65.99 -17.78 19.73
CA ARG A 523 65.45 -17.69 21.10
C ARG A 523 65.10 -16.27 21.54
N ALA A 524 65.77 -15.26 21.01
CA ALA A 524 65.47 -13.86 21.33
C ALA A 524 64.23 -13.37 20.57
N ALA A 525 64.15 -13.67 19.27
CA ALA A 525 62.99 -13.36 18.43
C ALA A 525 61.72 -14.11 18.86
N SER A 526 61.84 -15.40 19.21
CA SER A 526 60.71 -16.18 19.78
C SER A 526 60.12 -15.48 20.99
N ARG A 527 60.93 -15.08 21.98
CA ARG A 527 60.43 -14.38 23.18
C ARG A 527 59.81 -13.02 22.89
N ALA A 528 60.30 -12.31 21.87
CA ALA A 528 59.70 -11.05 21.45
C ALA A 528 58.32 -11.30 20.82
N ASN A 529 58.20 -12.35 20.00
CA ASN A 529 56.91 -12.80 19.47
C ASN A 529 55.96 -13.25 20.59
N ASP A 530 56.44 -14.04 21.55
CA ASP A 530 55.64 -14.56 22.66
C ASP A 530 55.02 -13.40 23.47
N ALA A 531 55.77 -12.30 23.66
CA ALA A 531 55.27 -11.08 24.31
C ALA A 531 54.22 -10.32 23.47
N VAL A 532 54.34 -10.31 22.13
CA VAL A 532 53.32 -9.71 21.25
C VAL A 532 52.07 -10.58 21.18
N VAL A 533 52.23 -11.92 21.20
CA VAL A 533 51.12 -12.88 21.33
C VAL A 533 50.34 -12.62 22.62
N GLU A 534 51.03 -12.48 23.76
CA GLU A 534 50.39 -12.11 25.03
C GLU A 534 49.61 -10.78 24.94
N GLN A 535 50.14 -9.76 24.24
CA GLN A 535 49.42 -8.51 24.05
C GLN A 535 48.23 -8.60 23.09
N LEU A 536 48.28 -9.46 22.07
CA LEU A 536 47.12 -9.75 21.20
C LEU A 536 46.03 -10.50 21.96
N GLU A 537 46.38 -11.54 22.72
CA GLU A 537 45.43 -12.28 23.58
C GLU A 537 44.74 -11.33 24.58
N GLN A 538 45.52 -10.47 25.26
CA GLN A 538 44.99 -9.47 26.19
C GLN A 538 44.24 -8.33 25.49
N ALA A 539 44.46 -8.09 24.20
CA ALA A 539 43.67 -7.14 23.40
C ALA A 539 42.34 -7.74 22.96
N ILE A 540 42.32 -8.98 22.48
CA ILE A 540 41.11 -9.70 22.07
C ILE A 540 40.11 -9.77 23.23
N ILE A 541 40.55 -10.28 24.39
CA ILE A 541 39.71 -10.42 25.58
C ILE A 541 39.13 -9.06 26.02
N LEU A 542 39.95 -8.00 25.99
CA LEU A 542 39.49 -6.67 26.35
C LEU A 542 38.48 -6.12 25.32
N VAL A 543 38.73 -6.28 24.02
CA VAL A 543 37.85 -5.78 22.96
C VAL A 543 36.50 -6.51 22.99
N GLU A 544 36.49 -7.84 23.17
CA GLU A 544 35.25 -8.62 23.33
C GLU A 544 34.45 -8.16 24.55
N ALA A 545 35.12 -7.94 25.69
CA ALA A 545 34.49 -7.43 26.90
C ALA A 545 33.95 -6.00 26.74
N MET A 546 34.67 -5.11 26.06
CA MET A 546 34.22 -3.75 25.80
C MET A 546 33.04 -3.72 24.82
N VAL A 547 33.03 -4.56 23.79
CA VAL A 547 31.86 -4.74 22.90
C VAL A 547 30.65 -5.24 23.68
N ALA A 548 30.84 -6.20 24.59
CA ALA A 548 29.78 -6.71 25.45
C ALA A 548 29.22 -5.62 26.39
N ARG A 549 30.10 -4.81 27.03
CA ARG A 549 29.71 -3.65 27.84
C ARG A 549 28.89 -2.64 27.03
N LEU A 550 29.44 -2.17 25.91
CA LEU A 550 28.80 -1.17 25.05
C LEU A 550 27.43 -1.66 24.57
N ALA A 551 27.31 -2.94 24.20
CA ALA A 551 26.02 -3.51 23.78
C ALA A 551 24.98 -3.62 24.92
N LEU A 552 25.39 -3.73 26.19
CA LEU A 552 24.48 -3.64 27.34
C LEU A 552 24.09 -2.18 27.63
N GLU A 553 25.02 -1.23 27.52
CA GLU A 553 24.75 0.21 27.64
C GLU A 553 23.77 0.69 26.54
N ASP A 554 23.94 0.23 25.31
CA ASP A 554 23.03 0.44 24.16
C ASP A 554 21.61 -0.12 24.46
N MET A 555 21.51 -1.27 25.12
CA MET A 555 20.23 -1.86 25.54
C MET A 555 19.58 -1.15 26.72
N ALA A 556 20.36 -0.65 27.68
CA ALA A 556 19.86 0.16 28.78
C ALA A 556 19.29 1.50 28.27
N ALA A 557 20.00 2.15 27.32
CA ALA A 557 19.50 3.34 26.64
C ALA A 557 18.17 3.07 25.90
N MET A 558 18.05 1.93 25.21
CA MET A 558 16.78 1.54 24.59
C MET A 558 15.66 1.25 25.60
N ALA A 559 15.98 0.65 26.76
CA ALA A 559 15.00 0.43 27.82
C ALA A 559 14.44 1.77 28.34
N GLU A 560 15.28 2.78 28.55
CA GLU A 560 14.84 4.13 28.94
C GLU A 560 14.05 4.84 27.83
N GLU A 561 14.45 4.73 26.55
CA GLU A 561 13.64 5.22 25.43
C GLU A 561 12.24 4.60 25.39
N LEU A 562 12.14 3.27 25.64
CA LEU A 562 10.87 2.55 25.68
C LEU A 562 10.01 2.98 26.88
N LYS A 563 10.61 3.22 28.06
CA LYS A 563 9.91 3.78 29.24
C LYS A 563 9.36 5.18 28.94
N ALA A 564 10.17 6.06 28.33
CA ALA A 564 9.76 7.41 27.97
C ALA A 564 8.67 7.44 26.88
N ALA A 565 8.78 6.60 25.85
CA ALA A 565 7.76 6.48 24.80
C ALA A 565 6.43 5.93 25.35
N ARG A 566 6.47 5.00 26.32
CA ARG A 566 5.31 4.51 27.06
C ARG A 566 4.65 5.61 27.90
N GLU A 567 5.41 6.53 28.50
CA GLU A 567 4.86 7.69 29.21
C GLU A 567 4.22 8.72 28.27
N GLU A 568 4.84 9.00 27.12
CA GLU A 568 4.22 9.80 26.05
C GLU A 568 2.88 9.18 25.62
N LEU A 569 2.87 7.86 25.36
CA LEU A 569 1.67 7.12 24.97
C LEU A 569 0.59 7.13 26.06
N ARG A 570 0.96 6.95 27.35
CA ARG A 570 0.03 7.08 28.49
C ARG A 570 -0.63 8.46 28.51
N ALA A 571 0.17 9.52 28.39
CA ALA A 571 -0.33 10.89 28.41
C ALA A 571 -1.28 11.19 27.24
N LEU A 572 -1.02 10.64 26.05
CA LEU A 572 -1.90 10.74 24.89
C LEU A 572 -3.21 9.97 25.10
N ILE A 573 -3.19 8.74 25.64
CA ILE A 573 -4.40 7.96 25.94
C ILE A 573 -5.21 8.64 27.06
N GLU A 574 -4.56 9.21 28.08
CA GLU A 574 -5.23 10.03 29.10
C GLU A 574 -5.79 11.35 28.55
N ALA A 575 -5.27 11.88 27.44
CA ALA A 575 -5.87 13.01 26.72
C ALA A 575 -7.07 12.56 25.89
N TYR A 576 -6.97 11.43 25.19
CA TYR A 576 -8.07 10.84 24.40
C TYR A 576 -9.26 10.44 25.28
N ARG A 577 -9.00 9.98 26.52
CA ARG A 577 -10.03 9.78 27.56
C ARG A 577 -10.89 11.03 27.84
N LYS A 578 -10.32 12.24 27.63
CA LYS A 578 -10.99 13.52 27.89
C LYS A 578 -11.75 14.04 26.66
N ASP A 579 -11.34 13.64 25.44
CA ASP A 579 -12.02 13.95 24.17
C ASP A 579 -12.01 12.75 23.20
N PRO A 580 -12.91 11.76 23.38
CA PRO A 580 -12.89 10.52 22.60
C PRO A 580 -13.28 10.66 21.12
N ASN A 581 -13.73 11.83 20.68
CA ASN A 581 -14.11 12.10 19.29
C ASN A 581 -12.95 12.69 18.45
N ASN A 582 -11.77 12.83 19.04
CA ASN A 582 -10.61 13.45 18.39
C ASN A 582 -9.84 12.44 17.53
N GLU A 583 -10.30 12.27 16.28
CA GLU A 583 -9.72 11.33 15.31
C GLU A 583 -8.21 11.57 15.05
N ALA A 584 -7.77 12.84 15.07
CA ALA A 584 -6.37 13.20 14.89
C ALA A 584 -5.49 12.74 16.08
N LEU A 585 -6.02 12.84 17.31
CA LEU A 585 -5.36 12.32 18.51
C LEU A 585 -5.34 10.78 18.50
N LYS A 586 -6.42 10.12 18.06
CA LYS A 586 -6.44 8.67 17.87
C LYS A 586 -5.37 8.25 16.85
N GLY A 587 -5.31 8.90 15.69
CA GLY A 587 -4.29 8.64 14.65
C GLY A 587 -2.86 8.79 15.16
N ARG A 588 -2.57 9.80 16.01
CA ARG A 588 -1.26 9.92 16.67
C ARG A 588 -0.97 8.74 17.60
N ILE A 589 -1.94 8.36 18.44
CA ILE A 589 -1.79 7.22 19.37
C ILE A 589 -1.43 5.93 18.62
N MET A 590 -2.11 5.63 17.51
CA MET A 590 -1.81 4.45 16.68
C MET A 590 -0.38 4.49 16.12
N ARG A 591 0.06 5.64 15.57
CA ARG A 591 1.45 5.80 15.08
C ARG A 591 2.51 5.65 16.18
N ASP A 592 2.26 6.19 17.37
CA ASP A 592 3.21 6.08 18.47
C ASP A 592 3.24 4.64 19.05
N ILE A 593 2.14 3.86 18.95
CA ILE A 593 2.13 2.39 19.19
C ILE A 593 2.96 1.65 18.14
N GLU A 594 2.82 1.98 16.85
CA GLU A 594 3.61 1.33 15.79
C GLU A 594 5.11 1.63 15.90
N ARG A 595 5.47 2.87 16.26
CA ARG A 595 6.85 3.28 16.59
C ARG A 595 7.41 2.46 17.77
N LEU A 596 6.64 2.32 18.85
CA LEU A 596 7.00 1.51 20.02
C LEU A 596 7.16 0.01 19.65
N ARG A 597 6.23 -0.53 18.85
CA ARG A 597 6.29 -1.90 18.30
C ARG A 597 7.50 -2.10 17.38
N ALA A 598 7.94 -1.07 16.65
CA ALA A 598 9.16 -1.11 15.86
C ALA A 598 10.42 -1.13 16.75
N ARG A 599 10.52 -0.22 17.73
CA ARG A 599 11.69 -0.13 18.62
C ARG A 599 11.88 -1.37 19.50
N MET A 600 10.80 -2.01 19.97
CA MET A 600 10.92 -3.31 20.67
C MET A 600 11.42 -4.45 19.76
N ARG A 601 10.97 -4.51 18.49
CA ARG A 601 11.48 -5.50 17.52
C ARG A 601 12.94 -5.25 17.17
N GLU A 602 13.37 -4.00 17.11
CA GLU A 602 14.78 -3.63 16.97
C GLU A 602 15.61 -4.10 18.19
N MET A 603 15.16 -3.80 19.42
CA MET A 603 15.82 -4.26 20.64
C MET A 603 15.91 -5.79 20.71
N GLN A 604 14.83 -6.50 20.37
CA GLN A 604 14.80 -7.97 20.32
C GLN A 604 15.79 -8.53 19.29
N ALA A 605 15.91 -7.91 18.11
CA ALA A 605 16.85 -8.31 17.08
C ALA A 605 18.31 -8.05 17.51
N ARG A 606 18.60 -6.90 18.13
CA ARG A 606 19.92 -6.57 18.68
C ARG A 606 20.31 -7.54 19.81
N MET A 607 19.40 -7.87 20.72
CA MET A 607 19.62 -8.84 21.80
C MET A 607 19.86 -10.27 21.27
N ALA A 608 19.12 -10.69 20.23
CA ALA A 608 19.37 -11.97 19.56
C ALA A 608 20.76 -12.00 18.87
N GLN A 609 21.15 -10.91 18.22
CA GLN A 609 22.48 -10.75 17.62
C GLN A 609 23.61 -10.79 18.67
N LEU A 610 23.42 -10.18 19.84
CA LEU A 610 24.39 -10.23 20.93
C LEU A 610 24.52 -11.65 21.48
N ARG A 611 23.42 -12.31 21.87
CA ARG A 611 23.41 -13.70 22.38
C ARG A 611 24.04 -14.70 21.40
N GLN A 612 24.00 -14.45 20.09
CA GLN A 612 24.64 -15.31 19.08
C GLN A 612 26.16 -15.07 18.93
N LYS A 613 26.67 -13.88 19.26
CA LYS A 613 28.05 -13.46 18.98
C LYS A 613 28.96 -13.36 20.22
N LEU A 614 28.42 -13.41 21.44
CA LEU A 614 29.24 -13.41 22.65
C LEU A 614 29.98 -14.74 22.87
N PRO A 615 31.26 -14.72 23.30
CA PRO A 615 31.98 -15.90 23.76
C PRO A 615 31.30 -16.61 24.93
N GLU A 616 31.49 -17.93 25.06
CA GLU A 616 30.89 -18.75 26.12
C GLU A 616 31.27 -18.31 27.55
N GLU A 617 32.37 -17.56 27.70
CA GLU A 617 32.80 -17.00 28.99
C GLU A 617 31.79 -15.95 29.49
N PHE A 618 31.43 -14.97 28.64
CA PHE A 618 30.42 -13.94 28.93
C PHE A 618 28.98 -14.45 28.90
N LEU A 619 28.72 -15.64 28.34
CA LEU A 619 27.44 -16.34 28.52
C LEU A 619 27.19 -16.78 29.98
N ASN A 620 28.07 -16.45 30.93
CA ASN A 620 27.83 -16.65 32.35
C ASN A 620 26.98 -15.58 33.06
N LEU A 621 26.71 -14.44 32.43
CA LEU A 621 25.84 -13.39 32.99
C LEU A 621 24.38 -13.88 33.13
N ASP A 622 23.72 -13.52 34.24
CA ASP A 622 22.43 -14.14 34.63
C ASP A 622 21.27 -13.76 33.70
N GLY A 623 21.20 -12.51 33.22
CA GLY A 623 20.14 -12.03 32.34
C GLY A 623 20.25 -12.61 30.92
N LEU A 624 21.45 -12.61 30.34
CA LEU A 624 21.73 -13.16 29.00
C LEU A 624 21.49 -14.67 28.88
N LYS A 625 21.61 -15.43 29.99
CA LYS A 625 21.29 -16.87 30.06
C LYS A 625 19.81 -17.16 29.82
N GLN A 626 18.91 -16.32 30.35
CA GLN A 626 17.50 -16.68 30.45
C GLN A 626 16.72 -16.33 29.17
N ASP A 627 16.10 -17.35 28.58
CA ASP A 627 15.08 -17.13 27.53
C ASP A 627 13.86 -16.36 28.07
N ASP A 628 13.77 -16.13 29.38
CA ASP A 628 12.70 -15.36 30.03
C ASP A 628 12.75 -13.87 29.69
N VAL A 629 13.92 -13.29 29.41
CA VAL A 629 14.03 -11.93 28.81
C VAL A 629 13.44 -11.90 27.39
N ALA A 630 13.74 -12.92 26.58
CA ALA A 630 13.23 -13.03 25.22
C ALA A 630 11.71 -13.30 25.17
N LYS A 631 11.20 -14.11 26.12
CA LYS A 631 9.75 -14.31 26.35
C LYS A 631 9.09 -13.03 26.87
N GLY A 632 9.79 -12.26 27.71
CA GLY A 632 9.37 -10.94 28.18
C GLY A 632 9.03 -10.03 27.00
N LEU A 633 10.00 -9.77 26.13
CA LEU A 633 9.80 -8.95 24.92
C LEU A 633 8.69 -9.47 23.98
N ASP A 634 8.57 -10.79 23.79
CA ASP A 634 7.47 -11.42 23.03
C ASP A 634 6.10 -11.29 23.72
N SER A 635 6.05 -11.20 25.05
CA SER A 635 4.82 -10.87 25.80
C SER A 635 4.47 -9.39 25.72
N THR A 636 5.45 -8.49 25.80
CA THR A 636 5.24 -7.04 25.66
C THR A 636 4.79 -6.68 24.24
N GLN A 637 5.28 -7.39 23.21
CA GLN A 637 4.77 -7.21 21.84
C GLN A 637 3.27 -7.58 21.76
N LYS A 638 2.83 -8.66 22.42
CA LYS A 638 1.41 -9.05 22.46
C LYS A 638 0.56 -8.04 23.26
N GLN A 639 1.10 -7.48 24.34
CA GLN A 639 0.45 -6.38 25.07
C GLN A 639 0.17 -5.17 24.16
N LEU A 640 1.06 -4.84 23.21
CA LEU A 640 0.77 -3.79 22.21
C LEU A 640 -0.33 -4.17 21.21
N ASP A 641 -0.32 -5.41 20.71
CA ASP A 641 -1.34 -5.91 19.78
C ASP A 641 -2.74 -5.94 20.43
N ASP A 642 -2.83 -6.31 21.71
CA ASP A 642 -4.07 -6.23 22.49
C ASP A 642 -4.42 -4.78 22.90
N LEU A 643 -3.45 -3.88 23.11
CA LEU A 643 -3.67 -2.45 23.42
C LEU A 643 -4.25 -1.69 22.22
N GLU A 644 -3.71 -1.91 21.02
CA GLU A 644 -4.24 -1.35 19.76
C GLU A 644 -5.72 -1.71 19.60
N LYS A 645 -6.04 -2.98 19.78
CA LYS A 645 -7.42 -3.50 19.77
C LYS A 645 -8.29 -2.94 20.90
N MET A 646 -7.75 -2.75 22.12
CA MET A 646 -8.50 -2.14 23.22
C MET A 646 -8.86 -0.68 22.95
N LEU A 647 -8.02 0.07 22.23
CA LEU A 647 -8.34 1.43 21.80
C LEU A 647 -9.43 1.47 20.73
N ASP A 648 -9.40 0.55 19.75
CA ASP A 648 -10.46 0.41 18.74
C ASP A 648 -11.80 -0.05 19.35
N GLU A 649 -11.77 -0.92 20.36
CA GLU A 649 -12.94 -1.32 21.15
C GLU A 649 -13.40 -0.26 22.17
N GLY A 650 -12.68 0.87 22.32
CA GLY A 650 -12.99 1.96 23.25
C GLY A 650 -12.74 1.64 24.73
N ARG A 651 -11.99 0.58 25.03
CA ARG A 651 -11.70 0.03 26.37
C ARG A 651 -10.53 0.76 27.04
N ILE A 652 -10.63 2.08 27.15
CA ILE A 652 -9.53 2.98 27.55
C ILE A 652 -8.93 2.67 28.92
N ASP A 653 -9.75 2.31 29.92
CA ASP A 653 -9.27 1.93 31.25
C ASP A 653 -8.46 0.62 31.24
N GLU A 654 -8.75 -0.30 30.31
CA GLU A 654 -8.02 -1.57 30.16
C GLU A 654 -6.72 -1.36 29.36
N ALA A 655 -6.73 -0.48 28.35
CA ALA A 655 -5.53 -0.05 27.64
C ALA A 655 -4.52 0.66 28.56
N LEU A 656 -5.00 1.47 29.52
CA LEU A 656 -4.13 2.09 30.53
C LEU A 656 -3.55 1.05 31.50
N ALA A 657 -4.32 0.04 31.91
CA ALA A 657 -3.82 -1.05 32.75
C ALA A 657 -2.73 -1.89 32.03
N ALA A 658 -2.85 -2.09 30.72
CA ALA A 658 -1.80 -2.75 29.93
C ALA A 658 -0.48 -1.94 29.90
N LEU A 659 -0.54 -0.60 29.93
CA LEU A 659 0.66 0.25 30.06
C LEU A 659 1.27 0.23 31.47
N ASP A 660 0.49 -0.09 32.50
CA ASP A 660 0.98 -0.30 33.88
C ASP A 660 1.65 -1.69 34.05
N GLU A 661 1.18 -2.72 33.33
CA GLU A 661 1.82 -4.05 33.26
C GLU A 661 3.12 -3.98 32.45
N MET A 662 3.09 -3.29 31.30
CA MET A 662 4.28 -3.01 30.50
C MET A 662 5.35 -2.22 31.29
N GLU A 663 4.96 -1.26 32.14
CA GLU A 663 5.88 -0.51 33.03
C GLU A 663 6.69 -1.45 33.92
N GLN A 664 6.04 -2.45 34.51
CA GLN A 664 6.68 -3.43 35.38
C GLN A 664 7.70 -4.26 34.58
N SER A 665 7.32 -4.75 33.40
CA SER A 665 8.24 -5.53 32.54
C SER A 665 9.46 -4.73 32.08
N LEU A 666 9.32 -3.44 31.76
CA LEU A 666 10.45 -2.58 31.37
C LEU A 666 11.34 -2.20 32.55
N ASN A 667 10.78 -2.07 33.76
CA ASN A 667 11.56 -1.82 34.97
C ASN A 667 12.33 -3.07 35.43
N GLU A 668 11.74 -4.26 35.32
CA GLU A 668 12.44 -5.54 35.56
C GLU A 668 13.57 -5.76 34.53
N LEU A 669 13.31 -5.47 33.25
CA LEU A 669 14.32 -5.53 32.18
C LEU A 669 15.49 -4.57 32.45
N SER A 670 15.21 -3.29 32.74
CA SER A 670 16.25 -2.30 33.06
C SER A 670 17.07 -2.72 34.29
N ALA A 671 16.42 -3.17 35.38
CA ALA A 671 17.13 -3.64 36.57
C ALA A 671 18.00 -4.90 36.31
N SER A 672 17.62 -5.74 35.34
CA SER A 672 18.44 -6.89 34.92
C SER A 672 19.65 -6.47 34.06
N LEU A 673 19.49 -5.49 33.16
CA LEU A 673 20.57 -4.93 32.37
C LEU A 673 21.58 -4.17 33.25
N ASP A 674 21.09 -3.39 34.22
CA ASP A 674 21.92 -2.70 35.22
C ASP A 674 22.76 -3.68 36.05
N LYS A 675 22.23 -4.88 36.35
CA LYS A 675 22.96 -5.95 37.04
C LYS A 675 23.99 -6.61 36.14
N ASP A 676 23.61 -7.08 34.95
CA ASP A 676 24.53 -7.74 34.01
C ASP A 676 25.69 -6.79 33.63
N MET A 677 25.44 -5.48 33.53
CA MET A 677 26.48 -4.45 33.32
C MET A 677 27.43 -4.30 34.53
N GLN A 678 26.91 -4.34 35.76
CA GLN A 678 27.74 -4.30 36.98
C GLN A 678 28.59 -5.58 37.13
N ASP A 679 28.00 -6.75 36.92
CA ASP A 679 28.71 -8.03 36.99
C ASP A 679 29.85 -8.08 35.94
N LEU A 680 29.62 -7.58 34.71
CA LEU A 680 30.65 -7.48 33.67
C LEU A 680 31.73 -6.44 34.03
N GLN A 681 31.37 -5.29 34.61
CA GLN A 681 32.34 -4.30 35.09
C GLN A 681 33.25 -4.86 36.21
N ASP A 682 32.69 -5.69 37.09
CA ASP A 682 33.41 -6.36 38.17
C ASP A 682 34.38 -7.45 37.64
N GLU A 683 33.96 -8.25 36.65
CA GLU A 683 34.83 -9.25 36.02
C GLU A 683 35.98 -8.62 35.22
N THR A 684 35.75 -7.47 34.58
CA THR A 684 36.73 -6.83 33.68
C THR A 684 37.78 -5.96 34.36
N ASN A 685 37.57 -5.51 35.62
CA ASN A 685 38.57 -4.69 36.33
C ASN A 685 38.87 -5.18 37.77
N PRO A 686 39.52 -6.36 37.91
CA PRO A 686 39.85 -6.94 39.21
C PRO A 686 40.89 -6.15 40.01
N GLU A 687 41.60 -5.17 39.43
CA GLU A 687 42.52 -4.30 40.16
C GLU A 687 41.79 -3.11 40.80
N MET A 688 40.88 -2.47 40.07
CA MET A 688 40.01 -1.43 40.63
C MET A 688 39.11 -2.00 41.72
N GLN A 689 38.57 -3.22 41.54
CA GLN A 689 37.75 -3.88 42.56
C GLN A 689 38.52 -4.14 43.88
N ARG A 690 39.82 -4.49 43.79
CA ARG A 690 40.71 -4.61 44.96
C ARG A 690 40.94 -3.26 45.63
N ALA A 691 41.22 -2.21 44.85
CA ALA A 691 41.42 -0.86 45.39
C ALA A 691 40.16 -0.29 46.07
N ILE A 692 38.97 -0.51 45.49
CA ILE A 692 37.68 -0.14 46.08
C ILE A 692 37.42 -0.94 47.36
N SER A 693 37.71 -2.24 47.36
CA SER A 693 37.58 -3.09 48.56
C SER A 693 38.51 -2.65 49.70
N GLU A 694 39.75 -2.27 49.38
CA GLU A 694 40.71 -1.76 50.35
C GLU A 694 40.28 -0.38 50.90
N LEU A 695 39.73 0.52 50.05
CA LEU A 695 39.13 1.78 50.48
C LEU A 695 37.86 1.59 51.33
N MET A 696 37.02 0.60 51.02
CA MET A 696 35.85 0.21 51.82
C MET A 696 36.26 -0.26 53.22
N ASP A 697 37.30 -1.08 53.33
CA ASP A 697 37.79 -1.55 54.63
C ASP A 697 38.55 -0.45 55.40
N GLN A 698 39.29 0.43 54.73
CA GLN A 698 39.87 1.63 55.34
C GLN A 698 38.79 2.58 55.89
N THR A 699 37.69 2.80 55.16
CA THR A 699 36.56 3.64 55.64
C THR A 699 35.76 2.96 56.76
N ARG A 700 35.57 1.63 56.72
CA ARG A 700 35.03 0.86 57.86
C ARG A 700 35.93 0.95 59.09
N GLU A 701 37.26 0.92 58.93
CA GLU A 701 38.18 1.08 60.05
C GLU A 701 38.18 2.51 60.60
N LEU A 702 38.11 3.52 59.73
CA LEU A 702 37.93 4.93 60.12
C LEU A 702 36.63 5.14 60.89
N MET A 703 35.50 4.57 60.44
CA MET A 703 34.23 4.64 61.18
C MET A 703 34.34 3.97 62.56
N LYS A 704 34.96 2.79 62.68
CA LYS A 704 35.23 2.15 63.98
C LYS A 704 36.15 2.99 64.88
N ARG A 705 37.16 3.65 64.31
CA ARG A 705 38.04 4.58 65.04
C ARG A 705 37.28 5.83 65.49
N GLN A 706 36.35 6.36 64.69
CA GLN A 706 35.49 7.49 65.01
C GLN A 706 34.45 7.15 66.08
N GLU A 707 33.79 6.00 65.98
CA GLU A 707 32.84 5.47 66.97
C GLU A 707 33.54 5.26 68.32
N LYS A 708 34.73 4.62 68.30
CA LYS A 708 35.55 4.50 69.50
C LYS A 708 35.98 5.85 70.06
N LEU A 709 36.46 6.78 69.22
CA LEU A 709 36.85 8.12 69.67
C LEU A 709 35.66 8.89 70.28
N SER A 710 34.46 8.69 69.74
CA SER A 710 33.22 9.26 70.32
C SER A 710 32.93 8.65 71.70
N ALA A 711 33.03 7.34 71.85
CA ALA A 711 32.83 6.66 73.14
C ALA A 711 33.90 7.05 74.18
N ASP A 712 35.18 7.08 73.78
CA ASP A 712 36.29 7.52 74.62
C ASP A 712 36.10 9.00 75.05
N THR A 713 35.66 9.88 74.12
CA THR A 713 35.37 11.29 74.41
C THR A 713 34.17 11.45 75.35
N GLN A 714 33.13 10.64 75.17
CA GLN A 714 31.92 10.67 76.00
C GLN A 714 32.22 10.21 77.44
N GLN A 715 33.01 9.14 77.62
CA GLN A 715 33.52 8.73 78.94
C GLN A 715 34.39 9.82 79.58
N LEU A 716 35.19 10.55 78.78
CA LEU A 716 36.05 11.63 79.28
C LEU A 716 35.24 12.87 79.68
N ALA A 717 34.13 13.15 78.99
CA ALA A 717 33.15 14.15 79.38
C ALA A 717 32.42 13.76 80.68
N GLU A 718 31.89 12.54 80.78
CA GLU A 718 31.25 12.02 82.01
C GLU A 718 32.21 12.04 83.22
N ALA A 719 33.47 11.65 83.01
CA ALA A 719 34.51 11.71 84.05
C ALA A 719 34.86 13.15 84.45
N ARG A 720 34.86 14.10 83.50
CA ARG A 720 35.06 15.52 83.78
C ARG A 720 33.88 16.10 84.56
N ASP A 721 32.65 15.83 84.14
CA ASP A 721 31.45 16.37 84.79
C ASP A 721 31.30 15.80 86.20
N ALA A 722 31.55 14.50 86.40
CA ALA A 722 31.61 13.89 87.72
C ALA A 722 32.74 14.45 88.62
N ALA A 723 33.86 14.90 88.03
CA ALA A 723 34.93 15.58 88.77
C ALA A 723 34.55 17.03 89.12
N GLN A 724 33.93 17.77 88.20
CA GLN A 724 33.42 19.12 88.44
C GLN A 724 32.29 19.12 89.48
N GLN A 725 31.39 18.15 89.44
CA GLN A 725 30.32 17.99 90.44
C GLN A 725 30.90 17.69 91.83
N LYS A 726 31.89 16.81 91.95
CA LYS A 726 32.57 16.55 93.24
C LYS A 726 33.32 17.77 93.77
N ALA A 727 33.98 18.55 92.90
CA ALA A 727 34.61 19.79 93.29
C ALA A 727 33.58 20.82 93.79
N MET A 728 32.44 20.94 93.12
CA MET A 728 31.35 21.82 93.51
C MET A 728 30.67 21.37 94.82
N GLU A 729 30.50 20.07 95.05
CA GLU A 729 30.05 19.51 96.33
C GLU A 729 31.04 19.80 97.46
N GLN A 730 32.35 19.76 97.19
CA GLN A 730 33.39 20.11 98.17
C GLN A 730 33.41 21.61 98.49
N GLU A 731 33.41 22.48 97.48
CA GLU A 731 33.29 23.95 97.68
C GLU A 731 32.00 24.32 98.42
N PHE A 732 30.87 23.69 98.08
CA PHE A 732 29.60 23.92 98.76
C PHE A 732 29.63 23.42 100.21
N ALA A 733 30.26 22.29 100.50
CA ALA A 733 30.45 21.80 101.86
C ALA A 733 31.37 22.72 102.70
N GLU A 734 32.44 23.26 102.11
CA GLU A 734 33.29 24.25 102.78
C GLU A 734 32.55 25.58 103.02
N GLN A 735 31.78 26.07 102.04
CA GLN A 735 30.96 27.27 102.21
C GLN A 735 29.87 27.06 103.28
N MET A 736 29.17 25.92 103.28
CA MET A 736 28.18 25.58 104.31
C MET A 736 28.83 25.51 105.70
N LYS A 737 30.00 24.88 105.84
CA LYS A 737 30.77 24.84 107.09
C LYS A 737 31.22 26.22 107.54
N ALA A 738 31.65 27.09 106.61
CA ALA A 738 31.99 28.48 106.92
C ALA A 738 30.75 29.29 107.33
N ILE A 739 29.56 29.00 106.78
CA ILE A 739 28.30 29.60 107.22
C ILE A 739 27.91 29.11 108.62
N GLU A 740 28.05 27.81 108.91
CA GLU A 740 27.84 27.25 110.26
C GLU A 740 28.83 27.83 111.29
N GLU A 741 30.11 27.96 110.95
CA GLU A 741 31.12 28.56 111.83
C GLU A 741 30.86 30.06 112.05
N ASN A 742 30.40 30.81 111.05
CA ASN A 742 29.98 32.20 111.20
C ASN A 742 28.67 32.35 112.00
N ALA A 743 27.70 31.45 111.82
CA ALA A 743 26.46 31.42 112.60
C ALA A 743 26.75 31.08 114.07
N ALA A 744 27.61 30.09 114.33
CA ALA A 744 28.08 29.75 115.66
C ALA A 744 28.94 30.85 116.28
N ALA A 745 29.71 31.60 115.48
CA ALA A 745 30.44 32.79 115.95
C ALA A 745 29.49 33.94 116.32
N MET A 746 28.46 34.22 115.51
CA MET A 746 27.39 35.17 115.87
C MET A 746 26.66 34.74 117.13
N GLN A 747 26.32 33.45 117.26
CA GLN A 747 25.63 32.90 118.43
C GLN A 747 26.50 33.03 119.70
N ARG A 748 27.78 32.66 119.62
CA ARG A 748 28.78 32.88 120.70
C ARG A 748 29.01 34.36 121.00
N THR A 749 28.87 35.26 120.04
CA THR A 749 28.96 36.72 120.27
C THR A 749 27.69 37.26 120.94
N ILE A 750 26.50 36.74 120.59
CA ILE A 750 25.25 37.02 121.32
C ILE A 750 25.36 36.51 122.77
N GLU A 751 25.91 35.31 122.97
CA GLU A 751 26.17 34.74 124.30
C GLU A 751 27.23 35.52 125.09
N ARG A 752 28.33 35.97 124.45
CA ARG A 752 29.33 36.86 125.08
C ARG A 752 28.82 38.27 125.37
N MET A 753 27.84 38.78 124.63
CA MET A 753 27.15 40.02 125.00
C MET A 753 26.13 39.82 126.12
N ALA A 754 25.74 38.57 126.41
CA ALA A 754 24.82 38.21 127.49
C ALA A 754 25.54 37.75 128.78
N ALA A 755 26.84 37.47 128.74
CA ALA A 755 27.62 36.95 129.86
C ALA A 755 28.97 37.67 130.05
N GLU A 756 29.10 38.34 131.21
CA GLU A 756 30.34 38.82 131.84
C GLU A 756 31.09 39.96 131.10
N ASP A 757 31.36 41.13 131.69
CA ASP A 757 31.15 41.65 133.05
C ASP A 757 31.77 40.84 134.21
N LYS A 758 33.09 40.55 134.14
CA LYS A 758 34.07 41.26 135.01
C LYS A 758 35.56 40.91 134.71
N PRO A 759 36.53 41.76 135.15
CA PRO A 759 37.96 41.67 134.82
C PRO A 759 38.84 41.14 135.97
N MET A 760 40.19 41.19 135.77
CA MET A 760 41.34 40.85 136.65
C MET A 760 41.96 39.45 136.41
N MET A 761 43.28 39.21 136.44
CA MET A 761 44.56 39.98 136.42
C MET A 761 45.59 39.12 135.61
N ALA A 762 46.69 39.58 134.98
CA ALA A 762 47.80 40.47 135.38
C ALA A 762 48.69 39.91 136.52
N GLU A 763 49.97 40.27 136.65
CA GLU A 763 50.90 40.98 135.72
C GLU A 763 51.60 39.95 134.77
N GLU A 764 52.92 39.78 134.47
CA GLU A 764 54.28 40.39 134.64
C GLU A 764 55.19 39.61 133.61
N ASP A 765 56.39 39.93 133.10
CA ASP A 765 57.45 40.96 133.24
C ASP A 765 58.37 40.97 131.95
N VAL A 766 59.29 41.94 131.81
CA VAL A 766 60.45 42.10 130.87
C VAL A 766 60.16 42.29 129.35
N GLU A 767 60.48 43.42 128.71
CA GLU A 767 61.37 44.56 129.03
C GLU A 767 60.70 45.93 128.77
#